data_AF-A0A1S3VS58-F1
#
_entry.id   AF-A0A1S3VS58-F1
#
_cell.length_a   1.000
_cell.length_b   1.000
_cell.length_c   1.000
_cell.angle_alpha   90.00
_cell.angle_beta   90.00
_cell.angle_gamma   90.00
#
_symmetry.space_group_name_H-M   'P 1'
#
loop_
_entity.id
_entity.type
_entity.pdbx_description
1 polymer ?
#
loop_
_entity_poly.entity_id
_entity_poly.type
_entity_poly.pdbx_seq_one_letter_code
_entity_poly.pdbx_strand_id
1 'polypeptide(L)'
;MSSSSYARSRSTFFCLFLAVFVAKSSFCFSAKVYVVYMGSKTGEDPDDILKQNHQMLAAVHSGSIEQAKASHVYSYRHGFRGFAAKLTDEQAHQISKMPGVVSVFPNSKRKLHTTHSWDFMGLSKNESMEIHGYSTKNQENVIIGFIDTGIWPESPSFRDTDMPPVPWGWKGQCQLGEAFNASSCNRKVIGARYYMSGHEAEEGSDRKVSFRSARDSSGHGSHTASTAAGRYVENMNYKGLANGGARGGAPMARIAVYKVCWDSGCYDVDLLAAFDDAIRDGVHIISLSLGPEAPQGDYFSDAISVGSFHAARRGVLVVASVGNEGNPGSATNLAPWVITVGASSTDRDFISDITLGNSVNITGESLSLLGMNASTRLIDASEAFAGYFTPYQSSYCVDSSLNKTKATGKVLVCRHAEYSSESKLEKSRIVKQAGAVGMILIDEANQGVATPFVIPSAIVGTKTGERILSYINNTRMPMSRISRAKTVLGVQPAPRVAAFSSKGPNALTPEILKPDVTAPGLNILAAWSPTAAGMKFNILSGTSMACPHVTGIATLVKAVHPSWSPSAIKSAIMTTATILDKHHQPIRADPDKRRANAFDYGSGFVNPTRVLDPGLVYDSHANDFVAFLCSLGYDERSLRLVTRDNSTCERAFKTPSELNYPSIAVPNLEDTFSVTRVVTNVGKARSVYRSVVLSPAGVNVTVVPNRLEFTSVGQKIKFSVNFKVAAPSKGYAFGFLLWKNGKSQVTSPLVVRVAPPSLGLVL
;
A
#
# COMPACT_ATOMS: atom_id res chain seq x y z
N MET A 1 -89.10 24.92 15.56
CA MET A 1 -89.25 24.49 16.98
C MET A 1 -88.01 23.70 17.33
N SER A 2 -86.95 24.32 17.85
CA SER A 2 -86.54 24.36 19.28
C SER A 2 -85.03 24.09 19.21
N SER A 3 -84.09 24.76 19.88
CA SER A 3 -84.12 25.82 20.87
C SER A 3 -82.74 26.50 20.87
N SER A 4 -82.79 27.81 21.01
CA SER A 4 -81.83 28.74 21.59
C SER A 4 -80.66 28.19 22.43
N SER A 5 -79.49 28.78 22.17
CA SER A 5 -78.49 29.29 23.14
C SER A 5 -77.66 28.30 23.96
N TYR A 6 -76.38 28.16 23.59
CA TYR A 6 -75.25 28.32 24.52
C TYR A 6 -74.02 28.88 23.79
N ALA A 7 -74.13 30.14 23.38
CA ALA A 7 -72.99 30.98 23.01
C ALA A 7 -72.24 31.39 24.29
N ARG A 8 -71.32 30.54 24.78
CA ARG A 8 -70.27 30.97 25.74
C ARG A 8 -69.08 30.01 25.97
N SER A 9 -68.76 29.10 25.04
CA SER A 9 -67.61 28.18 25.26
C SER A 9 -66.62 28.00 24.09
N ARG A 10 -66.77 28.70 22.95
CA ARG A 10 -65.80 28.57 21.82
C ARG A 10 -65.04 29.86 21.47
N SER A 11 -65.43 31.01 22.01
CA SER A 11 -64.64 32.26 21.90
C SER A 11 -63.30 32.16 22.65
N THR A 12 -63.22 31.28 23.64
CA THR A 12 -61.97 30.86 24.31
C THR A 12 -61.08 29.98 23.45
N PHE A 13 -61.61 29.30 22.43
CA PHE A 13 -60.84 28.41 21.54
C PHE A 13 -60.23 29.16 20.35
N PHE A 14 -60.85 30.25 19.89
CA PHE A 14 -60.37 31.03 18.73
C PHE A 14 -59.36 32.12 19.10
N CYS A 15 -59.50 32.76 20.27
CA CYS A 15 -58.48 33.67 20.79
C CYS A 15 -57.18 32.95 21.19
N LEU A 16 -57.24 31.66 21.56
CA LEU A 16 -56.07 30.82 21.75
C LEU A 16 -55.35 30.46 20.44
N PHE A 17 -56.07 30.38 19.31
CA PHE A 17 -55.47 30.03 18.02
C PHE A 17 -54.87 31.24 17.27
N LEU A 18 -55.44 32.44 17.42
CA LEU A 18 -54.89 33.65 16.78
C LEU A 18 -53.71 34.27 17.53
N ALA A 19 -53.65 34.17 18.86
CA ALA A 19 -52.48 34.58 19.66
C ALA A 19 -51.25 33.69 19.39
N VAL A 20 -51.48 32.44 18.96
CA VAL A 20 -50.40 31.50 18.60
C VAL A 20 -49.80 31.78 17.21
N PHE A 21 -50.54 32.45 16.30
CA PHE A 21 -50.05 32.72 14.94
C PHE A 21 -49.43 34.11 14.74
N VAL A 22 -49.79 35.13 15.52
CA VAL A 22 -49.18 36.48 15.44
C VAL A 22 -47.90 36.59 16.30
N ALA A 23 -47.62 35.62 17.18
CA ALA A 23 -46.44 35.62 18.05
C ALA A 23 -45.15 35.06 17.41
N LYS A 24 -45.12 34.69 16.12
CA LYS A 24 -43.92 34.11 15.48
C LYS A 24 -43.68 34.58 14.05
N SER A 25 -43.28 35.84 13.89
CA SER A 25 -42.34 36.23 12.83
C SER A 25 -41.62 37.53 13.19
N SER A 26 -40.96 37.54 14.36
CA SER A 26 -39.84 38.47 14.56
C SER A 26 -38.67 37.91 13.76
N PHE A 27 -38.11 38.69 12.84
CA PHE A 27 -36.82 38.38 12.21
C PHE A 27 -35.77 38.33 13.32
N CYS A 28 -35.47 37.14 13.84
CA CYS A 28 -34.48 36.97 14.90
C CYS A 28 -33.34 36.10 14.38
N PHE A 29 -32.17 36.72 14.26
CA PHE A 29 -30.92 36.13 13.79
C PHE A 29 -30.67 34.79 14.49
N SER A 30 -30.50 33.73 13.70
CA SER A 30 -30.24 32.39 14.23
C SER A 30 -28.89 32.40 14.95
N ALA A 31 -28.92 32.29 16.28
CA ALA A 31 -27.72 32.24 17.09
C ALA A 31 -26.98 30.91 16.83
N LYS A 32 -25.75 31.00 16.32
CA LYS A 32 -24.84 29.87 16.07
C LYS A 32 -23.85 29.76 17.22
N VAL A 33 -23.29 28.58 17.43
CA VAL A 33 -22.19 28.45 18.40
C VAL A 33 -20.93 29.00 17.75
N TYR A 34 -20.27 29.96 18.40
CA TYR A 34 -19.01 30.55 18.01
C TYR A 34 -17.93 30.18 19.03
N VAL A 35 -16.71 29.98 18.56
CA VAL A 35 -15.51 29.80 19.36
C VAL A 35 -14.77 31.13 19.38
N VAL A 36 -14.54 31.64 20.58
CA VAL A 36 -13.80 32.86 20.91
C VAL A 36 -12.44 32.43 21.46
N TYR A 37 -11.38 32.64 20.69
CA TYR A 37 -10.01 32.31 21.07
C TYR A 37 -9.28 33.57 21.55
N MET A 38 -8.56 33.47 22.67
CA MET A 38 -7.97 34.61 23.38
C MET A 38 -6.47 34.44 23.68
N GLY A 39 -5.80 33.50 22.99
CA GLY A 39 -4.34 33.32 23.10
C GLY A 39 -3.90 32.39 24.24
N SER A 40 -2.60 32.36 24.54
CA SER A 40 -1.99 31.45 25.52
C SER A 40 -2.28 31.86 26.97
N LYS A 41 -2.07 30.94 27.93
CA LYS A 41 -2.30 31.21 29.36
C LYS A 41 -1.21 32.13 29.92
N THR A 42 -1.61 33.16 30.67
CA THR A 42 -0.73 34.17 31.31
C THR A 42 -0.54 33.97 32.82
N GLY A 43 -0.76 32.75 33.32
CA GLY A 43 -0.60 32.40 34.75
C GLY A 43 -1.80 32.72 35.64
N GLU A 44 -2.85 33.34 35.10
CA GLU A 44 -4.09 33.69 35.82
C GLU A 44 -4.90 32.46 36.30
N ASP A 45 -5.67 32.66 37.37
CA ASP A 45 -6.52 31.62 37.98
C ASP A 45 -7.71 31.24 37.06
N PRO A 46 -8.02 29.94 36.90
CA PRO A 46 -9.09 29.48 36.00
C PRO A 46 -10.49 30.01 36.31
N ASP A 47 -10.80 30.35 37.56
CA ASP A 47 -12.11 30.89 37.95
C ASP A 47 -12.20 32.39 37.68
N ASP A 48 -11.07 33.11 37.75
CA ASP A 48 -11.01 34.50 37.31
C ASP A 48 -11.09 34.63 35.78
N ILE A 49 -10.48 33.70 35.04
CA ILE A 49 -10.65 33.60 33.57
C ILE A 49 -12.12 33.33 33.22
N LEU A 50 -12.81 32.47 33.98
CA LEU A 50 -14.23 32.20 33.76
C LEU A 50 -15.10 33.44 34.05
N LYS A 51 -14.81 34.19 35.11
CA LYS A 51 -15.51 35.46 35.41
C LYS A 51 -15.30 36.49 34.30
N GLN A 52 -14.06 36.64 33.81
CA GLN A 52 -13.76 37.54 32.68
C GLN A 52 -14.52 37.12 31.41
N ASN A 53 -14.54 35.83 31.07
CA ASN A 53 -15.30 35.31 29.92
C ASN A 53 -16.81 35.65 30.02
N HIS A 54 -17.39 35.51 31.22
CA HIS A 54 -18.80 35.88 31.44
C HIS A 54 -19.05 37.40 31.39
N GLN A 55 -18.09 38.22 31.83
CA GLN A 55 -18.19 39.68 31.71
C GLN A 55 -18.13 40.12 30.25
N MET A 56 -17.25 39.52 29.43
CA MET A 56 -17.17 39.80 28.00
C MET A 56 -18.44 39.35 27.25
N LEU A 57 -19.02 38.21 27.65
CA LEU A 57 -20.31 37.77 27.12
C LEU A 57 -21.46 38.69 27.55
N ALA A 58 -21.47 39.16 28.80
CA ALA A 58 -22.49 40.08 29.28
C ALA A 58 -22.46 41.40 28.50
N ALA A 59 -21.28 41.89 28.12
CA ALA A 59 -21.13 43.10 27.32
C ALA A 59 -21.85 43.04 25.95
N VAL A 60 -21.93 41.87 25.32
CA VAL A 60 -22.69 41.68 24.06
C VAL A 60 -24.13 41.19 24.26
N HIS A 61 -24.54 40.99 25.52
CA HIS A 61 -25.91 40.69 25.94
C HIS A 61 -26.49 41.85 26.78
N SER A 62 -26.20 43.09 26.39
CA SER A 62 -26.72 44.31 27.04
C SER A 62 -26.45 44.40 28.56
N GLY A 63 -25.36 43.81 29.03
CA GLY A 63 -24.96 43.77 30.44
C GLY A 63 -25.57 42.61 31.26
N SER A 64 -26.38 41.74 30.65
CA SER A 64 -27.05 40.65 31.38
C SER A 64 -26.12 39.44 31.61
N ILE A 65 -25.70 39.24 32.85
CA ILE A 65 -24.91 38.06 33.28
C ILE A 65 -25.70 36.76 33.13
N GLU A 66 -27.03 36.79 33.34
CA GLU A 66 -27.89 35.63 33.17
C GLU A 66 -27.92 35.15 31.70
N GLN A 67 -28.07 36.08 30.75
CA GLN A 67 -28.01 35.76 29.32
C GLN A 67 -26.60 35.37 28.87
N ALA A 68 -25.56 35.99 29.45
CA ALA A 68 -24.17 35.61 29.22
C ALA A 68 -23.91 34.16 29.60
N LYS A 69 -24.35 33.74 30.80
CA LYS A 69 -24.24 32.34 31.25
C LYS A 69 -25.09 31.40 30.42
N ALA A 70 -26.29 31.81 30.01
CA ALA A 70 -27.18 31.00 29.18
C ALA A 70 -26.66 30.80 27.74
N SER A 71 -25.94 31.78 27.19
CA SER A 71 -25.27 31.68 25.89
C SER A 71 -23.94 30.92 25.96
N HIS A 72 -23.32 30.84 27.14
CA HIS A 72 -22.03 30.19 27.33
C HIS A 72 -22.13 28.68 27.09
N VAL A 73 -21.20 28.14 26.30
CA VAL A 73 -21.13 26.71 25.97
C VAL A 73 -19.95 26.05 26.68
N TYR A 74 -18.75 26.62 26.56
CA TYR A 74 -17.55 26.09 27.23
C TYR A 74 -16.52 27.19 27.49
N SER A 75 -15.71 27.04 28.55
CA SER A 75 -14.50 27.85 28.76
C SER A 75 -13.24 27.02 28.56
N TYR A 76 -12.31 27.55 27.78
CA TYR A 76 -10.98 27.01 27.58
C TYR A 76 -10.04 27.80 28.50
N ARG A 77 -9.63 27.17 29.61
CA ARG A 77 -8.94 27.83 30.73
C ARG A 77 -7.69 27.10 31.23
N HIS A 78 -7.33 25.98 30.60
CA HIS A 78 -6.25 25.10 31.06
C HIS A 78 -5.01 25.12 30.15
N GLY A 79 -5.17 25.02 28.82
CA GLY A 79 -4.05 25.05 27.87
C GLY A 79 -3.87 26.37 27.12
N PHE A 80 -4.93 27.15 27.02
CA PHE A 80 -5.00 28.46 26.37
C PHE A 80 -6.28 29.14 26.86
N ARG A 81 -6.44 30.44 26.57
CA ARG A 81 -7.60 31.25 26.94
C ARG A 81 -8.60 31.28 25.79
N GLY A 82 -9.88 31.17 26.14
CA GLY A 82 -10.98 31.36 25.22
C GLY A 82 -12.27 30.75 25.76
N PHE A 83 -13.35 30.85 24.99
CA PHE A 83 -14.62 30.22 25.31
C PHE A 83 -15.44 29.97 24.05
N ALA A 84 -16.43 29.10 24.13
CA ALA A 84 -17.46 28.95 23.11
C ALA A 84 -18.79 29.45 23.66
N ALA A 85 -19.56 30.14 22.83
CA ALA A 85 -20.88 30.65 23.19
C ALA A 85 -21.82 30.65 21.99
N LYS A 86 -23.12 30.55 22.24
CA LYS A 86 -24.18 30.66 21.24
C LYS A 86 -24.49 32.14 21.02
N LEU A 87 -24.00 32.68 19.92
CA LEU A 87 -24.04 34.11 19.61
C LEU A 87 -24.72 34.34 18.27
N THR A 88 -25.33 35.52 18.12
CA THR A 88 -25.65 36.04 16.78
C THR A 88 -24.37 36.50 16.09
N ASP A 89 -24.41 36.59 14.76
CA ASP A 89 -23.25 36.99 13.96
C ASP A 89 -22.77 38.42 14.34
N GLU A 90 -23.70 39.31 14.69
CA GLU A 90 -23.39 40.66 15.17
C GLU A 90 -22.70 40.65 16.56
N GLN A 91 -23.18 39.82 17.47
CA GLN A 91 -22.56 39.64 18.79
C GLN A 91 -21.17 39.02 18.68
N ALA A 92 -20.99 38.03 17.80
CA ALA A 92 -19.68 37.43 17.53
C ALA A 92 -18.68 38.46 16.96
N HIS A 93 -19.14 39.38 16.10
CA HIS A 93 -18.33 40.49 15.59
C HIS A 93 -18.00 41.54 16.65
N GLN A 94 -18.93 41.82 17.56
CA GLN A 94 -18.67 42.71 18.69
C GLN A 94 -17.59 42.12 19.62
N ILE A 95 -17.67 40.81 19.93
CA ILE A 95 -16.65 40.13 20.73
C ILE A 95 -15.30 40.11 20.02
N SER A 96 -15.25 39.92 18.69
CA SER A 96 -13.98 39.84 17.95
C SER A 96 -13.15 41.13 18.01
N LYS A 97 -13.79 42.27 18.31
CA LYS A 97 -13.14 43.57 18.48
C LYS A 97 -12.70 43.86 19.92
N MET A 98 -13.02 42.98 20.87
CA MET A 98 -12.67 43.22 22.27
C MET A 98 -11.18 42.98 22.53
N PRO A 99 -10.53 43.81 23.38
CA PRO A 99 -9.14 43.61 23.77
C PRO A 99 -8.92 42.22 24.37
N GLY A 100 -7.87 41.53 23.92
CA GLY A 100 -7.54 40.17 24.36
C GLY A 100 -8.23 39.04 23.59
N VAL A 101 -9.14 39.34 22.65
CA VAL A 101 -9.70 38.35 21.72
C VAL A 101 -8.82 38.26 20.48
N VAL A 102 -8.31 37.06 20.21
CA VAL A 102 -7.43 36.75 19.07
C VAL A 102 -8.25 36.39 17.83
N SER A 103 -9.32 35.61 17.99
CA SER A 103 -10.25 35.31 16.88
C SER A 103 -11.61 34.82 17.38
N VAL A 104 -12.66 35.05 16.57
CA VAL A 104 -14.01 34.52 16.80
C VAL A 104 -14.50 33.85 15.53
N PHE A 105 -14.89 32.57 15.59
CA PHE A 105 -15.29 31.82 14.41
C PHE A 105 -16.39 30.78 14.71
N PRO A 106 -17.28 30.47 13.75
CA PRO A 106 -18.41 29.58 14.00
C PRO A 106 -17.98 28.11 14.15
N ASN A 107 -18.66 27.39 15.04
CA ASN A 107 -18.50 25.95 15.27
C ASN A 107 -18.88 25.16 14.01
N SER A 108 -17.99 24.26 13.58
CA SER A 108 -18.15 23.46 12.35
C SER A 108 -17.94 21.96 12.61
N LYS A 109 -18.82 21.12 12.06
CA LYS A 109 -18.72 19.64 12.10
C LYS A 109 -17.58 19.14 11.20
N ARG A 110 -16.85 18.08 11.60
CA ARG A 110 -15.76 17.45 10.82
C ARG A 110 -15.86 15.91 10.78
N LYS A 111 -15.44 15.28 9.65
CA LYS A 111 -14.58 14.07 9.50
C LYS A 111 -14.82 13.34 8.16
N LEU A 112 -13.74 12.91 7.47
CA LEU A 112 -13.64 11.68 6.65
C LEU A 112 -12.19 11.12 6.66
N HIS A 113 -12.04 9.81 6.40
CA HIS A 113 -10.79 9.03 6.41
C HIS A 113 -10.29 8.71 4.98
N THR A 114 -9.00 8.40 4.82
CA THR A 114 -8.45 7.94 3.53
C THR A 114 -8.80 6.46 3.30
N THR A 115 -8.76 5.88 2.08
CA THR A 115 -9.44 4.60 1.76
C THR A 115 -8.64 3.38 2.22
N HIS A 116 -8.30 3.38 3.50
CA HIS A 116 -7.88 2.31 4.39
C HIS A 116 -6.40 1.89 4.40
N SER A 117 -5.68 1.77 3.28
CA SER A 117 -4.32 1.17 3.30
C SER A 117 -3.28 1.98 4.09
N TRP A 118 -3.22 3.30 3.87
CA TRP A 118 -2.30 4.18 4.61
C TRP A 118 -2.71 4.37 6.07
N ASP A 119 -4.02 4.43 6.33
CA ASP A 119 -4.58 4.47 7.69
C ASP A 119 -4.25 3.18 8.46
N PHE A 120 -4.38 2.02 7.80
CA PHE A 120 -4.00 0.72 8.33
C PHE A 120 -2.51 0.68 8.70
N MET A 121 -1.64 1.31 7.91
CA MET A 121 -0.21 1.41 8.22
C MET A 121 0.13 2.42 9.33
N GLY A 122 -0.85 3.16 9.85
CA GLY A 122 -0.67 4.08 10.97
C GLY A 122 -0.21 5.49 10.58
N LEU A 123 -0.31 5.86 9.29
CA LEU A 123 -0.13 7.26 8.88
C LEU A 123 -1.42 8.04 9.12
N SER A 124 -1.28 9.28 9.63
CA SER A 124 -2.41 10.17 9.98
C SER A 124 -3.37 10.36 8.81
N LYS A 125 -4.60 10.80 9.08
CA LYS A 125 -5.68 10.97 8.09
C LYS A 125 -5.74 12.36 7.46
N ASN A 126 -4.94 13.31 7.96
CA ASN A 126 -4.92 14.68 7.46
C ASN A 126 -4.18 14.79 6.13
N GLU A 127 -4.61 15.69 5.23
CA GLU A 127 -4.00 15.90 3.90
C GLU A 127 -2.46 16.05 3.92
N SER A 128 -1.90 16.55 5.01
CA SER A 128 -0.47 16.81 5.17
C SER A 128 0.42 15.58 5.42
N MET A 129 -0.13 14.42 5.81
CA MET A 129 0.68 13.26 6.26
C MET A 129 1.65 13.65 7.37
N GLU A 130 1.16 14.40 8.36
CA GLU A 130 1.98 14.70 9.53
C GLU A 130 2.19 13.42 10.32
N ILE A 131 3.43 12.93 10.27
CA ILE A 131 3.91 11.93 11.21
C ILE A 131 4.24 12.70 12.49
N HIS A 132 3.60 12.33 13.59
CA HIS A 132 3.77 13.03 14.85
C HIS A 132 5.26 13.10 15.23
N GLY A 133 5.82 14.31 15.30
CA GLY A 133 7.24 14.55 15.60
C GLY A 133 8.16 14.75 14.39
N TYR A 134 7.68 14.58 13.15
CA TYR A 134 8.48 14.79 11.93
C TYR A 134 7.73 15.65 10.90
N SER A 135 8.36 16.75 10.48
CA SER A 135 7.83 17.61 9.42
C SER A 135 8.07 16.97 8.06
N THR A 136 6.98 16.61 7.37
CA THR A 136 7.02 16.08 5.99
C THR A 136 6.76 17.18 4.95
N LYS A 137 6.88 18.47 5.34
CA LYS A 137 6.60 19.63 4.47
C LYS A 137 7.46 19.67 3.20
N ASN A 138 8.67 19.10 3.24
CA ASN A 138 9.62 19.13 2.12
C ASN A 138 9.37 18.05 1.05
N GLN A 139 8.27 17.30 1.14
CA GLN A 139 7.87 16.32 0.11
C GLN A 139 7.88 16.92 -1.31
N GLU A 140 7.49 18.19 -1.44
CA GLU A 140 7.41 18.92 -2.72
C GLU A 140 8.73 19.07 -3.48
N ASN A 141 9.86 18.81 -2.82
CA ASN A 141 11.19 18.80 -3.44
C ASN A 141 11.66 17.40 -3.84
N VAL A 142 10.91 16.34 -3.50
CA VAL A 142 11.21 14.97 -3.89
C VAL A 142 10.45 14.62 -5.16
N ILE A 143 11.17 14.06 -6.13
CA ILE A 143 10.67 13.70 -7.46
C ILE A 143 10.73 12.18 -7.59
N ILE A 144 9.58 11.57 -7.89
CA ILE A 144 9.45 10.13 -8.09
C ILE A 144 9.28 9.88 -9.60
N GLY A 145 10.17 9.07 -10.18
CA GLY A 145 10.04 8.53 -11.51
C GLY A 145 9.20 7.25 -11.51
N PHE A 146 8.18 7.15 -12.35
CA PHE A 146 7.39 5.94 -12.55
C PHE A 146 7.70 5.37 -13.94
N ILE A 147 8.31 4.20 -13.96
CA ILE A 147 8.54 3.43 -15.18
C ILE A 147 7.41 2.39 -15.27
N ASP A 148 6.42 2.63 -16.13
CA ASP A 148 5.14 1.90 -16.14
C ASP A 148 4.41 2.04 -17.51
N THR A 149 3.09 1.88 -17.52
CA THR A 149 2.16 2.00 -18.67
C THR A 149 1.72 3.44 -18.98
N GLY A 150 2.26 4.42 -18.26
CA GLY A 150 2.00 5.85 -18.46
C GLY A 150 1.19 6.48 -17.32
N ILE A 151 0.55 7.62 -17.60
CA ILE A 151 -0.34 8.30 -16.65
C ILE A 151 -1.62 8.83 -17.28
N TRP A 152 -2.71 8.86 -16.52
CA TRP A 152 -3.94 9.57 -16.86
C TRP A 152 -3.97 10.94 -16.15
N PRO A 153 -3.42 12.01 -16.75
CA PRO A 153 -3.12 13.26 -16.05
C PRO A 153 -4.36 13.99 -15.52
N GLU A 154 -5.54 13.79 -16.12
CA GLU A 154 -6.79 14.44 -15.70
C GLU A 154 -7.39 13.81 -14.42
N SER A 155 -6.80 12.76 -13.88
CA SER A 155 -7.24 12.17 -12.62
C SER A 155 -7.19 13.20 -11.50
N PRO A 156 -8.20 13.27 -10.61
CA PRO A 156 -8.18 14.18 -9.47
C PRO A 156 -7.00 13.91 -8.52
N SER A 157 -6.43 12.70 -8.54
CA SER A 157 -5.22 12.35 -7.79
C SER A 157 -3.96 13.09 -8.27
N PHE A 158 -3.99 13.74 -9.44
CA PHE A 158 -2.82 14.41 -10.03
C PHE A 158 -3.01 15.93 -10.19
N ARG A 159 -3.95 16.50 -9.43
CA ARG A 159 -4.11 17.96 -9.32
C ARG A 159 -2.90 18.59 -8.64
N ASP A 160 -2.64 19.85 -8.97
CA ASP A 160 -1.49 20.60 -8.50
C ASP A 160 -1.88 21.89 -7.74
N THR A 161 -3.12 21.93 -7.25
CA THR A 161 -3.63 22.96 -6.35
C THR A 161 -2.71 23.07 -5.14
N ASP A 162 -2.33 24.30 -4.80
CA ASP A 162 -1.43 24.65 -3.69
C ASP A 162 -0.03 24.02 -3.73
N MET A 163 0.39 23.49 -4.88
CA MET A 163 1.77 23.04 -5.07
C MET A 163 2.68 24.20 -5.48
N PRO A 164 3.89 24.32 -4.92
CA PRO A 164 4.84 25.35 -5.34
C PRO A 164 5.34 25.07 -6.77
N PRO A 165 6.06 26.02 -7.38
CA PRO A 165 6.74 25.81 -8.66
C PRO A 165 7.58 24.53 -8.69
N VAL A 166 7.81 24.01 -9.90
CA VAL A 166 8.66 22.83 -10.12
C VAL A 166 10.08 23.11 -9.59
N PRO A 167 10.73 22.15 -8.88
CA PRO A 167 12.09 22.35 -8.38
C PRO A 167 13.07 22.72 -9.50
N TRP A 168 13.92 23.73 -9.25
CA TRP A 168 14.86 24.27 -10.24
C TRP A 168 15.88 23.26 -10.78
N GLY A 169 16.16 22.19 -10.02
CA GLY A 169 17.07 21.12 -10.42
C GLY A 169 16.46 20.09 -11.39
N TRP A 170 15.16 20.15 -11.65
CA TRP A 170 14.46 19.26 -12.58
C TRP A 170 14.83 19.55 -14.03
N LYS A 171 15.18 18.52 -14.80
CA LYS A 171 15.60 18.64 -16.21
C LYS A 171 14.73 17.87 -17.19
N GLY A 172 13.71 17.16 -16.70
CA GLY A 172 12.80 16.40 -17.56
C GLY A 172 11.84 17.28 -18.34
N GLN A 173 11.17 16.67 -19.31
CA GLN A 173 10.27 17.36 -20.24
C GLN A 173 8.86 16.78 -20.21
N CYS A 174 7.90 17.54 -20.74
CA CYS A 174 6.57 17.05 -21.06
C CYS A 174 6.51 16.72 -22.56
N GLN A 175 6.80 15.47 -22.92
CA GLN A 175 6.80 15.03 -24.31
C GLN A 175 5.38 15.04 -24.89
N LEU A 176 5.20 15.69 -26.03
CA LEU A 176 3.94 15.74 -26.75
C LEU A 176 3.67 14.40 -27.46
N GLY A 177 2.40 14.06 -27.62
CA GLY A 177 1.99 12.88 -28.39
C GLY A 177 0.47 12.81 -28.53
N GLU A 178 -0.02 11.66 -28.96
CA GLU A 178 -1.45 11.44 -29.14
C GLU A 178 -2.24 11.66 -27.84
N ALA A 179 -3.25 12.53 -27.90
CA ALA A 179 -4.07 12.94 -26.76
C ALA A 179 -3.25 13.44 -25.54
N PHE A 180 -2.01 13.89 -25.73
CA PHE A 180 -1.12 14.34 -24.66
C PHE A 180 -0.36 15.59 -25.12
N ASN A 181 -0.67 16.73 -24.52
CA ASN A 181 -0.13 18.02 -24.93
C ASN A 181 0.65 18.68 -23.78
N ALA A 182 1.18 19.88 -24.00
CA ALA A 182 1.99 20.58 -23.00
C ALA A 182 1.23 20.83 -21.67
N SER A 183 -0.10 20.96 -21.72
CA SER A 183 -0.95 21.14 -20.53
C SER A 183 -1.27 19.83 -19.79
N SER A 184 -0.87 18.69 -20.33
CA SER A 184 -0.98 17.38 -19.65
C SER A 184 0.01 17.24 -18.49
N CYS A 185 1.10 18.02 -18.48
CA CYS A 185 1.94 18.20 -17.32
C CYS A 185 1.55 19.46 -16.54
N ASN A 186 1.75 19.42 -15.23
CA ASN A 186 1.45 20.50 -14.30
C ASN A 186 2.48 20.49 -13.16
N ARG A 187 2.23 21.20 -12.05
CA ARG A 187 3.19 21.18 -10.93
C ARG A 187 3.20 19.85 -10.16
N LYS A 188 2.23 18.96 -10.37
CA LYS A 188 2.19 17.62 -9.79
C LYS A 188 2.90 16.59 -10.67
N VAL A 189 2.47 16.47 -11.92
CA VAL A 189 3.09 15.67 -12.99
C VAL A 189 4.01 16.59 -13.76
N ILE A 190 5.29 16.62 -13.39
CA ILE A 190 6.25 17.64 -13.85
C ILE A 190 6.99 17.23 -15.13
N GLY A 191 6.89 15.97 -15.53
CA GLY A 191 7.41 15.48 -16.80
C GLY A 191 6.82 14.13 -17.16
N ALA A 192 6.78 13.86 -18.45
CA ALA A 192 6.21 12.66 -19.02
C ALA A 192 6.90 12.34 -20.34
N ARG A 193 7.40 11.12 -20.49
CA ARG A 193 8.05 10.57 -21.68
C ARG A 193 7.46 9.20 -22.00
N TYR A 194 7.59 8.76 -23.25
CA TYR A 194 7.22 7.42 -23.67
C TYR A 194 8.27 6.83 -24.61
N TYR A 195 8.47 5.52 -24.53
CA TYR A 195 9.49 4.76 -25.23
C TYR A 195 8.81 3.59 -25.93
N MET A 196 9.04 3.47 -27.23
CA MET A 196 8.33 2.53 -28.08
C MET A 196 9.21 1.91 -29.16
N SER A 197 10.49 2.26 -29.20
CA SER A 197 11.37 1.81 -30.28
C SER A 197 11.65 0.32 -30.18
N GLY A 198 11.74 -0.23 -28.97
CA GLY A 198 11.80 -1.68 -28.76
C GLY A 198 10.52 -2.37 -29.18
N HIS A 199 9.40 -1.86 -28.70
CA HIS A 199 8.08 -2.38 -29.07
C HIS A 199 7.83 -2.38 -30.59
N GLU A 200 8.11 -1.28 -31.29
CA GLU A 200 7.92 -1.18 -32.75
C GLU A 200 8.86 -2.12 -33.52
N ALA A 201 10.06 -2.37 -33.01
CA ALA A 201 11.01 -3.28 -33.63
C ALA A 201 10.55 -4.75 -33.55
N GLU A 202 9.99 -5.17 -32.41
CA GLU A 202 9.54 -6.55 -32.19
C GLU A 202 8.13 -6.82 -32.75
N GLU A 203 7.21 -5.86 -32.62
CA GLU A 203 5.78 -6.07 -32.92
C GLU A 203 5.34 -5.50 -34.28
N GLY A 204 6.24 -4.74 -34.94
CA GLY A 204 5.95 -4.01 -36.16
C GLY A 204 5.20 -2.69 -35.90
N SER A 205 5.52 -1.68 -36.70
CA SER A 205 4.98 -0.31 -36.55
C SER A 205 3.48 -0.18 -36.88
N ASP A 206 2.87 -1.17 -37.54
CA ASP A 206 1.46 -1.19 -37.94
C ASP A 206 0.50 -1.67 -36.85
N ARG A 207 1.02 -2.22 -35.73
CA ARG A 207 0.18 -2.72 -34.64
C ARG A 207 -0.53 -1.55 -33.97
N LYS A 208 -1.87 -1.62 -33.90
CA LYS A 208 -2.69 -0.58 -33.25
C LYS A 208 -2.41 -0.54 -31.75
N VAL A 209 -1.72 0.50 -31.33
CA VAL A 209 -1.63 0.90 -29.92
C VAL A 209 -2.63 1.99 -29.59
N SER A 210 -3.07 2.05 -28.33
CA SER A 210 -4.14 2.95 -27.92
C SER A 210 -3.76 4.44 -28.00
N PHE A 211 -2.57 4.80 -27.52
CA PHE A 211 -2.06 6.18 -27.56
C PHE A 211 -0.54 6.19 -27.77
N ARG A 212 -0.05 6.78 -28.86
CA ARG A 212 1.39 7.07 -29.05
C ARG A 212 1.80 8.30 -28.24
N SER A 213 1.73 8.17 -26.92
CA SER A 213 2.10 9.18 -25.93
C SER A 213 2.29 8.56 -24.56
N ALA A 214 2.69 9.37 -23.57
CA ALA A 214 2.75 8.98 -22.16
C ALA A 214 1.37 8.77 -21.50
N ARG A 215 0.27 8.92 -22.25
CA ARG A 215 -1.09 8.66 -21.76
C ARG A 215 -1.28 7.18 -21.46
N ASP A 216 -1.88 6.92 -20.30
CA ASP A 216 -2.17 5.57 -19.82
C ASP A 216 -3.47 5.02 -20.42
N SER A 217 -3.35 3.98 -21.25
CA SER A 217 -4.48 3.21 -21.78
C SER A 217 -4.86 2.01 -20.92
N SER A 218 -3.93 1.49 -20.13
CA SER A 218 -4.08 0.28 -19.31
C SER A 218 -4.73 0.61 -17.96
N GLY A 219 -4.30 1.69 -17.33
CA GLY A 219 -4.68 2.14 -15.99
C GLY A 219 -3.65 1.80 -14.91
N HIS A 220 -2.76 0.83 -15.17
CA HIS A 220 -1.80 0.32 -14.19
C HIS A 220 -0.86 1.43 -13.67
N GLY A 221 -0.28 2.24 -14.56
CA GLY A 221 0.63 3.33 -14.20
C GLY A 221 -0.05 4.46 -13.43
N SER A 222 -1.30 4.77 -13.78
CA SER A 222 -2.11 5.71 -13.00
C SER A 222 -2.41 5.19 -11.60
N HIS A 223 -2.62 3.88 -11.45
CA HIS A 223 -2.88 3.22 -10.18
C HIS A 223 -1.64 3.26 -9.28
N THR A 224 -0.48 2.88 -9.81
CA THR A 224 0.79 2.87 -9.07
C THR A 224 1.23 4.29 -8.68
N ALA A 225 1.17 5.25 -9.60
CA ALA A 225 1.51 6.65 -9.36
C ALA A 225 0.62 7.30 -8.29
N SER A 226 -0.70 7.05 -8.34
CA SER A 226 -1.62 7.59 -7.34
C SER A 226 -1.52 6.90 -5.98
N THR A 227 -1.12 5.63 -5.92
CA THR A 227 -0.83 4.92 -4.67
C THR A 227 0.39 5.49 -3.95
N ALA A 228 1.44 5.83 -4.68
CA ALA A 228 2.65 6.41 -4.11
C ALA A 228 2.51 7.90 -3.79
N ALA A 229 1.94 8.68 -4.71
CA ALA A 229 1.96 10.15 -4.63
C ALA A 229 0.63 10.82 -4.98
N GLY A 230 -0.50 10.11 -5.03
CA GLY A 230 -1.80 10.75 -5.32
C GLY A 230 -2.16 11.85 -4.32
N ARG A 231 -2.71 12.97 -4.82
CA ARG A 231 -3.41 13.97 -4.00
C ARG A 231 -4.61 13.36 -3.29
N TYR A 232 -5.07 14.04 -2.25
CA TYR A 232 -6.30 13.67 -1.59
C TYR A 232 -7.51 13.82 -2.51
N VAL A 233 -8.34 12.79 -2.58
CA VAL A 233 -9.58 12.74 -3.36
C VAL A 233 -10.70 12.29 -2.43
N GLU A 234 -11.69 13.13 -2.17
CA GLU A 234 -12.68 12.93 -1.09
C GLU A 234 -13.63 11.73 -1.28
N ASN A 235 -14.02 11.40 -2.51
CA ASN A 235 -15.07 10.41 -2.80
C ASN A 235 -14.57 9.30 -3.73
N MET A 236 -13.41 8.73 -3.44
CA MET A 236 -12.87 7.60 -4.20
C MET A 236 -13.64 6.32 -3.85
N ASN A 237 -14.12 5.61 -4.87
CA ASN A 237 -14.83 4.35 -4.68
C ASN A 237 -14.80 3.50 -5.96
N TYR A 238 -14.97 2.20 -5.79
CA TYR A 238 -15.26 1.27 -6.87
C TYR A 238 -16.76 0.99 -6.90
N LYS A 239 -17.53 1.78 -7.66
CA LYS A 239 -18.99 1.61 -7.79
C LYS A 239 -19.72 1.51 -6.44
N GLY A 240 -19.28 2.29 -5.45
CA GLY A 240 -19.79 2.28 -4.06
C GLY A 240 -19.01 1.40 -3.08
N LEU A 241 -18.17 0.46 -3.54
CA LEU A 241 -17.26 -0.31 -2.68
C LEU A 241 -16.04 0.54 -2.28
N ALA A 242 -15.56 0.30 -1.06
CA ALA A 242 -14.44 1.03 -0.45
C ALA A 242 -14.58 2.55 -0.50
N ASN A 243 -15.82 3.04 -0.40
CA ASN A 243 -16.11 4.46 -0.47
C ASN A 243 -15.42 5.26 0.65
N GLY A 244 -14.69 6.31 0.27
CA GLY A 244 -14.08 7.25 1.19
C GLY A 244 -13.09 8.19 0.51
N GLY A 245 -12.41 9.02 1.29
CA GLY A 245 -11.31 9.83 0.77
C GLY A 245 -10.14 8.92 0.41
N ALA A 246 -9.26 9.25 -0.54
CA ALA A 246 -8.06 8.45 -0.84
C ALA A 246 -6.88 9.36 -1.14
N ARG A 247 -5.66 8.85 -0.96
CA ARG A 247 -4.42 9.56 -1.31
C ARG A 247 -3.24 8.60 -1.43
N GLY A 248 -2.14 9.10 -1.97
CA GLY A 248 -0.86 8.41 -1.92
C GLY A 248 -0.07 8.63 -0.63
N GLY A 249 1.06 7.92 -0.52
CA GLY A 249 1.99 7.99 0.62
C GLY A 249 2.87 9.23 0.71
N ALA A 250 3.00 9.98 -0.39
CA ALA A 250 3.64 11.29 -0.41
C ALA A 250 2.83 12.24 -1.33
N PRO A 251 1.66 12.74 -0.89
CA PRO A 251 0.75 13.53 -1.71
C PRO A 251 1.35 14.81 -2.27
N MET A 252 2.39 15.37 -1.64
CA MET A 252 3.06 16.59 -2.10
C MET A 252 4.27 16.30 -3.02
N ALA A 253 4.73 15.06 -3.15
CA ALA A 253 5.87 14.72 -4.02
C ALA A 253 5.56 14.94 -5.50
N ARG A 254 6.58 15.19 -6.31
CA ARG A 254 6.42 15.37 -7.77
C ARG A 254 6.45 14.02 -8.48
N ILE A 255 5.72 13.93 -9.59
CA ILE A 255 5.61 12.74 -10.43
C ILE A 255 6.30 13.02 -11.76
N ALA A 256 7.21 12.13 -12.16
CA ALA A 256 7.76 12.05 -13.50
C ALA A 256 7.42 10.69 -14.10
N VAL A 257 6.93 10.66 -15.34
CA VAL A 257 6.37 9.44 -15.96
C VAL A 257 7.23 9.02 -17.13
N TYR A 258 7.56 7.73 -17.17
CA TYR A 258 8.35 7.09 -18.21
C TYR A 258 7.59 5.87 -18.69
N LYS A 259 6.79 6.03 -19.74
CA LYS A 259 5.97 4.95 -20.28
C LYS A 259 6.81 4.02 -21.15
N VAL A 260 6.96 2.77 -20.71
CA VAL A 260 7.74 1.73 -21.41
C VAL A 260 6.91 0.48 -21.70
N CYS A 261 5.74 0.38 -21.07
CA CYS A 261 4.86 -0.78 -21.18
C CYS A 261 3.70 -0.48 -22.12
N TRP A 262 3.45 -1.44 -23.00
CA TRP A 262 2.40 -1.45 -24.02
C TRP A 262 1.55 -2.72 -23.85
N ASP A 263 0.56 -2.91 -24.73
CA ASP A 263 -0.37 -4.04 -24.61
C ASP A 263 0.33 -5.41 -24.76
N SER A 264 1.50 -5.46 -25.41
CA SER A 264 2.33 -6.67 -25.55
C SER A 264 3.34 -6.88 -24.41
N GLY A 265 3.48 -5.91 -23.50
CA GLY A 265 4.47 -5.96 -22.42
C GLY A 265 5.44 -4.76 -22.43
N CYS A 266 6.56 -4.92 -21.73
CA CYS A 266 7.58 -3.88 -21.56
C CYS A 266 8.91 -4.44 -22.06
N TYR A 267 9.59 -3.74 -22.97
CA TYR A 267 10.82 -4.22 -23.59
C TYR A 267 12.06 -3.63 -22.90
N ASP A 268 13.10 -4.45 -22.76
CA ASP A 268 14.34 -4.11 -22.06
C ASP A 268 15.05 -2.87 -22.62
N VAL A 269 15.03 -2.70 -23.95
CA VAL A 269 15.64 -1.54 -24.61
C VAL A 269 14.93 -0.23 -24.24
N ASP A 270 13.60 -0.26 -24.14
CA ASP A 270 12.77 0.89 -23.75
C ASP A 270 12.93 1.16 -22.24
N LEU A 271 13.06 0.10 -21.42
CA LEU A 271 13.35 0.19 -19.98
C LEU A 271 14.67 0.90 -19.70
N LEU A 272 15.76 0.50 -20.38
CA LEU A 272 17.08 1.12 -20.19
C LEU A 272 17.09 2.59 -20.62
N ALA A 273 16.42 2.92 -21.72
CA ALA A 273 16.27 4.32 -22.17
C ALA A 273 15.52 5.17 -21.12
N ALA A 274 14.47 4.62 -20.51
CA ALA A 274 13.75 5.26 -19.43
C ALA A 274 14.61 5.46 -18.16
N PHE A 275 15.42 4.47 -17.78
CA PHE A 275 16.35 4.62 -16.66
C PHE A 275 17.37 5.73 -16.90
N ASP A 276 17.97 5.77 -18.09
CA ASP A 276 18.97 6.80 -18.44
C ASP A 276 18.38 8.21 -18.38
N ASP A 277 17.22 8.41 -19.02
CA ASP A 277 16.50 9.68 -18.97
C ASP A 277 16.07 10.03 -17.54
N ALA A 278 15.57 9.08 -16.75
CA ALA A 278 15.15 9.34 -15.37
C ALA A 278 16.31 9.82 -14.48
N ILE A 279 17.47 9.17 -14.60
CA ILE A 279 18.69 9.58 -13.89
C ILE A 279 19.15 10.96 -14.33
N ARG A 280 19.17 11.23 -15.65
CA ARG A 280 19.57 12.53 -16.21
C ARG A 280 18.61 13.65 -15.78
N ASP A 281 17.31 13.37 -15.80
CA ASP A 281 16.26 14.33 -15.51
C ASP A 281 16.25 14.74 -14.02
N GLY A 282 16.90 13.94 -13.14
CA GLY A 282 17.12 14.26 -11.74
C GLY A 282 16.06 13.69 -10.80
N VAL A 283 15.49 12.52 -11.11
CA VAL A 283 14.58 11.84 -10.17
C VAL A 283 15.34 11.39 -8.92
N HIS A 284 14.66 11.34 -7.77
CA HIS A 284 15.27 10.92 -6.50
C HIS A 284 14.99 9.45 -6.20
N ILE A 285 13.81 8.96 -6.62
CA ILE A 285 13.33 7.60 -6.41
C ILE A 285 12.67 7.14 -7.71
N ILE A 286 12.94 5.90 -8.13
CA ILE A 286 12.27 5.24 -9.24
C ILE A 286 11.36 4.15 -8.65
N SER A 287 10.08 4.18 -9.01
CA SER A 287 9.10 3.15 -8.72
C SER A 287 8.91 2.29 -9.97
N LEU A 288 9.13 0.99 -9.81
CA LEU A 288 9.11 0.02 -10.89
C LEU A 288 8.18 -1.14 -10.52
N SER A 289 6.94 -1.11 -11.01
CA SER A 289 5.94 -2.15 -10.72
C SER A 289 5.88 -3.22 -11.82
N LEU A 290 7.06 -3.66 -12.27
CA LEU A 290 7.29 -4.68 -13.29
C LEU A 290 8.58 -5.45 -12.96
N GLY A 291 8.81 -6.56 -13.65
CA GLY A 291 9.97 -7.41 -13.46
C GLY A 291 10.07 -8.45 -14.57
N PRO A 292 11.20 -9.16 -14.67
CA PRO A 292 11.35 -10.27 -15.61
C PRO A 292 10.49 -11.45 -15.16
N GLU A 293 10.32 -12.42 -16.05
CA GLU A 293 9.76 -13.72 -15.69
C GLU A 293 10.68 -14.46 -14.72
N ALA A 294 10.10 -15.31 -13.86
CA ALA A 294 10.85 -16.18 -12.99
C ALA A 294 11.19 -17.51 -13.71
N PRO A 295 12.41 -18.05 -13.58
CA PRO A 295 13.54 -17.50 -12.85
C PRO A 295 14.24 -16.35 -13.60
N GLN A 296 14.66 -15.32 -12.86
CA GLN A 296 15.41 -14.19 -13.40
C GLN A 296 16.82 -14.64 -13.89
N GLY A 297 17.29 -14.06 -15.01
CA GLY A 297 18.66 -14.19 -15.50
C GLY A 297 19.72 -13.41 -14.70
N ASP A 298 20.97 -13.45 -15.15
CA ASP A 298 22.10 -12.77 -14.48
C ASP A 298 21.93 -11.24 -14.40
N TYR A 299 22.56 -10.57 -13.41
CA TYR A 299 22.43 -9.11 -13.22
C TYR A 299 22.88 -8.27 -14.43
N PHE A 300 23.81 -8.74 -15.26
CA PHE A 300 24.24 -8.03 -16.48
C PHE A 300 23.45 -8.39 -17.73
N SER A 301 22.58 -9.40 -17.65
CA SER A 301 21.59 -9.75 -18.69
C SER A 301 20.17 -9.22 -18.40
N ASP A 302 19.97 -8.58 -17.25
CA ASP A 302 18.69 -8.04 -16.81
C ASP A 302 18.69 -6.51 -16.85
N ALA A 303 17.85 -5.92 -17.71
CA ALA A 303 17.79 -4.47 -17.93
C ALA A 303 17.50 -3.70 -16.63
N ILE A 304 16.66 -4.25 -15.76
CA ILE A 304 16.30 -3.63 -14.49
C ILE A 304 17.48 -3.60 -13.54
N SER A 305 18.22 -4.71 -13.42
CA SER A 305 19.44 -4.80 -12.61
C SER A 305 20.51 -3.81 -13.09
N VAL A 306 20.73 -3.72 -14.41
CA VAL A 306 21.67 -2.76 -15.00
C VAL A 306 21.23 -1.31 -14.77
N GLY A 307 20.00 -0.95 -15.17
CA GLY A 307 19.48 0.41 -15.01
C GLY A 307 19.45 0.88 -13.55
N SER A 308 19.05 -0.02 -12.64
CA SER A 308 19.02 0.27 -11.21
C SER A 308 20.41 0.38 -10.57
N PHE A 309 21.43 -0.32 -11.09
CA PHE A 309 22.81 -0.16 -10.63
C PHE A 309 23.30 1.26 -10.91
N HIS A 310 23.08 1.76 -12.13
CA HIS A 310 23.42 3.13 -12.49
C HIS A 310 22.65 4.17 -11.68
N ALA A 311 21.36 3.92 -11.43
CA ALA A 311 20.54 4.76 -10.55
C ALA A 311 21.14 4.84 -9.14
N ALA A 312 21.44 3.68 -8.53
CA ALA A 312 22.00 3.61 -7.19
C ALA A 312 23.36 4.33 -7.08
N ARG A 313 24.24 4.19 -8.08
CA ARG A 313 25.53 4.93 -8.14
C ARG A 313 25.36 6.44 -8.19
N ARG A 314 24.23 6.93 -8.72
CA ARG A 314 23.88 8.35 -8.76
C ARG A 314 23.03 8.80 -7.56
N GLY A 315 22.86 7.93 -6.55
CA GLY A 315 22.09 8.24 -5.35
C GLY A 315 20.58 8.18 -5.54
N VAL A 316 20.12 7.61 -6.65
CA VAL A 316 18.70 7.39 -6.96
C VAL A 316 18.29 6.03 -6.43
N LEU A 317 17.26 5.99 -5.58
CA LEU A 317 16.74 4.75 -5.02
C LEU A 317 15.78 4.08 -6.02
N VAL A 318 15.89 2.76 -6.19
CA VAL A 318 14.93 1.98 -6.98
C VAL A 318 14.12 1.07 -6.07
N VAL A 319 12.79 1.14 -6.21
CA VAL A 319 11.83 0.27 -5.52
C VAL A 319 11.11 -0.55 -6.58
N ALA A 320 11.14 -1.88 -6.45
CA ALA A 320 10.57 -2.80 -7.42
C ALA A 320 9.67 -3.86 -6.78
N SER A 321 8.65 -4.32 -7.50
CA SER A 321 7.80 -5.44 -7.10
C SER A 321 8.54 -6.78 -7.16
N VAL A 322 8.24 -7.74 -6.28
CA VAL A 322 8.92 -9.06 -6.26
C VAL A 322 8.41 -10.07 -7.31
N GLY A 323 7.26 -9.81 -7.94
CA GLY A 323 6.56 -10.75 -8.83
C GLY A 323 5.29 -11.34 -8.21
N ASN A 324 4.46 -12.00 -9.03
CA ASN A 324 3.14 -12.51 -8.61
C ASN A 324 2.97 -14.03 -8.79
N GLU A 325 4.07 -14.79 -8.84
CA GLU A 325 4.02 -16.26 -9.05
C GLU A 325 3.74 -17.05 -7.77
N GLY A 326 4.07 -16.50 -6.60
CA GLY A 326 3.76 -17.15 -5.31
C GLY A 326 4.58 -18.40 -4.97
N ASN A 327 5.30 -19.00 -5.91
CA ASN A 327 6.07 -20.23 -5.69
C ASN A 327 7.40 -19.97 -4.93
N PRO A 328 7.92 -20.92 -4.12
CA PRO A 328 9.25 -20.77 -3.51
C PRO A 328 10.34 -20.58 -4.57
N GLY A 329 11.20 -19.58 -4.39
CA GLY A 329 12.26 -19.25 -5.35
C GLY A 329 11.80 -18.47 -6.59
N SER A 330 10.55 -18.01 -6.63
CA SER A 330 9.98 -17.25 -7.76
C SER A 330 10.21 -15.73 -7.68
N ALA A 331 10.95 -15.26 -6.68
CA ALA A 331 11.27 -13.85 -6.54
C ALA A 331 12.10 -13.34 -7.73
N THR A 332 11.74 -12.18 -8.26
CA THR A 332 12.52 -11.44 -9.26
C THR A 332 12.90 -10.06 -8.74
N ASN A 333 13.58 -9.23 -9.55
CA ASN A 333 14.21 -7.99 -9.14
C ASN A 333 15.21 -8.22 -8.01
N LEU A 334 16.14 -9.15 -8.25
CA LEU A 334 16.98 -9.77 -7.22
C LEU A 334 18.21 -8.94 -6.81
N ALA A 335 18.51 -7.86 -7.54
CA ALA A 335 19.68 -7.03 -7.30
C ALA A 335 19.70 -6.45 -5.86
N PRO A 336 20.86 -6.45 -5.17
CA PRO A 336 20.96 -5.97 -3.79
C PRO A 336 20.80 -4.45 -3.68
N TRP A 337 21.04 -3.70 -4.76
CA TRP A 337 20.85 -2.24 -4.81
C TRP A 337 19.39 -1.81 -5.07
N VAL A 338 18.45 -2.75 -5.20
CA VAL A 338 17.00 -2.50 -5.36
C VAL A 338 16.25 -2.87 -4.08
N ILE A 339 15.23 -2.10 -3.68
CA ILE A 339 14.26 -2.54 -2.66
C ILE A 339 13.19 -3.39 -3.34
N THR A 340 13.13 -4.67 -3.01
CA THR A 340 12.19 -5.63 -3.60
C THR A 340 11.01 -5.88 -2.67
N VAL A 341 9.79 -5.65 -3.16
CA VAL A 341 8.59 -5.53 -2.31
C VAL A 341 7.59 -6.65 -2.59
N GLY A 342 7.26 -7.41 -1.53
CA GLY A 342 6.18 -8.40 -1.50
C GLY A 342 4.82 -7.80 -1.15
N ALA A 343 3.75 -8.53 -1.46
CA ALA A 343 2.37 -8.10 -1.26
C ALA A 343 1.77 -8.70 0.01
N SER A 344 1.08 -7.86 0.79
CA SER A 344 0.29 -8.29 1.93
C SER A 344 -1.09 -7.65 1.93
N SER A 345 -2.01 -8.26 2.69
CA SER A 345 -3.35 -7.76 2.90
C SER A 345 -3.39 -6.52 3.79
N THR A 346 -4.51 -5.80 3.71
CA THR A 346 -4.96 -4.93 4.80
C THR A 346 -5.96 -5.70 5.68
N ASP A 347 -6.63 -5.02 6.59
CA ASP A 347 -7.82 -5.51 7.31
C ASP A 347 -9.13 -5.17 6.56
N ARG A 348 -9.07 -4.89 5.26
CA ARG A 348 -10.25 -4.72 4.38
C ARG A 348 -10.37 -5.85 3.38
N ASP A 349 -11.54 -6.47 3.34
CA ASP A 349 -11.94 -7.43 2.31
C ASP A 349 -13.22 -6.97 1.58
N PHE A 350 -13.41 -7.53 0.38
CA PHE A 350 -14.62 -7.39 -0.42
C PHE A 350 -15.30 -8.75 -0.52
N ILE A 351 -16.36 -8.92 0.26
CA ILE A 351 -16.97 -10.23 0.45
C ILE A 351 -18.36 -10.30 -0.17
N SER A 352 -18.77 -11.49 -0.56
CA SER A 352 -20.10 -11.85 -1.01
C SER A 352 -20.55 -13.11 -0.27
N ASP A 353 -21.74 -13.04 0.32
CA ASP A 353 -22.32 -14.15 1.08
C ASP A 353 -22.99 -15.16 0.12
N ILE A 354 -22.62 -16.43 0.24
CA ILE A 354 -23.19 -17.58 -0.45
C ILE A 354 -24.03 -18.36 0.55
N THR A 355 -25.35 -18.28 0.42
CA THR A 355 -26.28 -19.03 1.26
C THR A 355 -26.70 -20.31 0.55
N LEU A 356 -26.38 -21.47 1.14
CA LEU A 356 -26.79 -22.78 0.65
C LEU A 356 -28.22 -23.12 1.09
N GLY A 357 -28.86 -24.09 0.42
CA GLY A 357 -30.25 -24.51 0.71
C GLY A 357 -30.46 -25.08 2.12
N ASN A 358 -29.39 -25.54 2.77
CA ASN A 358 -29.42 -25.97 4.18
C ASN A 358 -29.17 -24.82 5.17
N SER A 359 -29.30 -23.57 4.73
CA SER A 359 -29.05 -22.34 5.51
C SER A 359 -27.61 -22.12 5.96
N VAL A 360 -26.65 -22.95 5.52
CA VAL A 360 -25.23 -22.68 5.74
C VAL A 360 -24.84 -21.45 4.93
N ASN A 361 -24.29 -20.45 5.61
CA ASN A 361 -23.76 -19.25 4.98
C ASN A 361 -22.24 -19.36 4.84
N ILE A 362 -21.75 -19.20 3.62
CA ILE A 362 -20.33 -19.23 3.26
C ILE A 362 -19.94 -17.84 2.78
N THR A 363 -18.85 -17.31 3.32
CA THR A 363 -18.31 -16.05 2.84
C THR A 363 -17.31 -16.32 1.72
N GLY A 364 -17.57 -15.77 0.54
CA GLY A 364 -16.63 -15.71 -0.58
C GLY A 364 -16.18 -14.29 -0.88
N GLU A 365 -15.26 -14.14 -1.82
CA GLU A 365 -14.70 -12.85 -2.24
C GLU A 365 -15.26 -12.42 -3.60
N SER A 366 -15.55 -11.13 -3.75
CA SER A 366 -16.15 -10.60 -4.97
C SER A 366 -16.11 -9.08 -5.02
N LEU A 367 -16.00 -8.53 -6.23
CA LEU A 367 -16.35 -7.13 -6.54
C LEU A 367 -17.68 -7.04 -7.29
N SER A 368 -18.39 -8.15 -7.48
CA SER A 368 -19.66 -8.17 -8.21
C SER A 368 -20.75 -7.48 -7.39
N LEU A 369 -21.27 -6.39 -7.95
CA LEU A 369 -22.46 -5.72 -7.45
C LEU A 369 -23.75 -6.39 -7.91
N LEU A 370 -23.68 -7.55 -8.55
CA LEU A 370 -24.84 -8.35 -8.93
C LEU A 370 -25.12 -9.36 -7.83
N GLY A 371 -26.40 -9.56 -7.51
CA GLY A 371 -26.85 -10.52 -6.51
C GLY A 371 -28.10 -11.23 -6.98
N MET A 372 -28.34 -12.40 -6.41
CA MET A 372 -29.51 -13.22 -6.71
C MET A 372 -30.69 -12.81 -5.81
N ASN A 373 -31.88 -12.71 -6.40
CA ASN A 373 -33.11 -12.38 -5.66
C ASN A 373 -33.68 -13.59 -4.90
N ALA A 374 -33.52 -14.79 -5.45
CA ALA A 374 -34.00 -16.04 -4.87
C ALA A 374 -32.92 -17.13 -4.97
N SER A 375 -33.03 -18.18 -4.17
CA SER A 375 -32.16 -19.35 -4.26
C SER A 375 -32.47 -20.14 -5.54
N THR A 376 -31.43 -20.68 -6.16
CA THR A 376 -31.54 -21.42 -7.42
C THR A 376 -30.72 -22.71 -7.35
N ARG A 377 -31.05 -23.70 -8.18
CA ARG A 377 -30.35 -24.98 -8.22
C ARG A 377 -28.85 -24.78 -8.47
N LEU A 378 -28.04 -25.37 -7.62
CA LEU A 378 -26.58 -25.37 -7.67
C LEU A 378 -26.11 -26.70 -8.28
N ILE A 379 -25.16 -26.66 -9.21
CA ILE A 379 -24.54 -27.87 -9.77
C ILE A 379 -23.03 -27.67 -9.92
N ASP A 380 -22.28 -28.77 -9.96
CA ASP A 380 -20.89 -28.76 -10.41
C ASP A 380 -20.87 -28.51 -11.94
N ALA A 381 -19.99 -27.62 -12.41
CA ALA A 381 -19.87 -27.34 -13.85
C ALA A 381 -19.50 -28.58 -14.69
N SER A 382 -18.85 -29.58 -14.08
CA SER A 382 -18.58 -30.87 -14.71
C SER A 382 -19.84 -31.63 -15.11
N GLU A 383 -20.98 -31.44 -14.43
CA GLU A 383 -22.27 -32.03 -14.82
C GLU A 383 -22.86 -31.35 -16.07
N ALA A 384 -22.52 -30.08 -16.28
CA ALA A 384 -22.95 -29.27 -17.40
C ALA A 384 -22.03 -29.37 -18.63
N PHE A 385 -21.19 -30.41 -18.73
CA PHE A 385 -20.26 -30.57 -19.86
C PHE A 385 -20.99 -30.67 -21.22
N ALA A 386 -20.43 -29.97 -22.21
CA ALA A 386 -20.77 -30.14 -23.62
C ALA A 386 -20.12 -31.42 -24.17
N GLY A 387 -20.80 -32.14 -25.06
CA GLY A 387 -20.40 -33.50 -25.47
C GLY A 387 -19.01 -33.64 -26.13
N TYR A 388 -18.40 -32.54 -26.56
CA TYR A 388 -17.04 -32.50 -27.11
C TYR A 388 -15.95 -32.28 -26.05
N PHE A 389 -16.33 -31.98 -24.81
CA PHE A 389 -15.42 -31.73 -23.69
C PHE A 389 -15.58 -32.79 -22.60
N THR A 390 -14.50 -33.06 -21.88
CA THR A 390 -14.59 -33.91 -20.68
C THR A 390 -15.29 -33.17 -19.53
N PRO A 391 -15.88 -33.89 -18.57
CA PRO A 391 -16.36 -33.29 -17.32
C PRO A 391 -15.26 -32.51 -16.59
N TYR A 392 -14.03 -33.01 -16.62
CA TYR A 392 -12.87 -32.33 -16.03
C TYR A 392 -12.61 -30.96 -16.67
N GLN A 393 -12.48 -30.89 -18.00
CA GLN A 393 -12.28 -29.61 -18.70
C GLN A 393 -13.44 -28.64 -18.45
N SER A 394 -14.68 -29.16 -18.44
CA SER A 394 -15.88 -28.34 -18.20
C SER A 394 -15.97 -27.81 -16.77
N SER A 395 -15.35 -28.49 -15.79
CA SER A 395 -15.26 -27.99 -14.41
C SER A 395 -14.51 -26.65 -14.31
N TYR A 396 -13.63 -26.34 -15.27
CA TYR A 396 -12.92 -25.06 -15.33
C TYR A 396 -13.71 -23.98 -16.08
N CYS A 397 -14.89 -24.29 -16.63
CA CYS A 397 -15.71 -23.33 -17.36
C CYS A 397 -14.92 -22.58 -18.46
N VAL A 398 -14.17 -23.36 -19.26
CA VAL A 398 -13.39 -22.88 -20.41
C VAL A 398 -14.32 -22.59 -21.59
N ASP A 399 -13.81 -21.89 -22.60
CA ASP A 399 -14.67 -21.48 -23.72
C ASP A 399 -15.37 -22.68 -24.38
N SER A 400 -16.65 -22.50 -24.71
CA SER A 400 -17.51 -23.52 -25.32
C SER A 400 -17.70 -24.84 -24.54
N SER A 401 -17.17 -24.98 -23.31
CA SER A 401 -17.21 -26.26 -22.58
C SER A 401 -18.56 -26.59 -21.95
N LEU A 402 -19.47 -25.63 -21.85
CA LEU A 402 -20.73 -25.76 -21.10
C LEU A 402 -21.94 -26.00 -22.02
N ASN A 403 -22.72 -27.05 -21.73
CA ASN A 403 -23.99 -27.33 -22.38
C ASN A 403 -25.09 -26.38 -21.88
N LYS A 404 -25.65 -25.58 -22.79
CA LYS A 404 -26.69 -24.58 -22.48
C LYS A 404 -27.91 -25.17 -21.78
N THR A 405 -28.44 -26.30 -22.24
CA THR A 405 -29.63 -26.93 -21.65
C THR A 405 -29.38 -27.35 -20.20
N LYS A 406 -28.18 -27.86 -19.91
CA LYS A 406 -27.80 -28.26 -18.56
C LYS A 406 -27.49 -27.06 -17.65
N ALA A 407 -26.88 -26.00 -18.17
CA ALA A 407 -26.49 -24.82 -17.39
C ALA A 407 -27.62 -23.80 -17.16
N THR A 408 -28.57 -23.69 -18.08
CA THR A 408 -29.61 -22.64 -18.07
C THR A 408 -30.36 -22.62 -16.74
N GLY A 409 -30.46 -21.42 -16.15
CA GLY A 409 -31.21 -21.17 -14.92
C GLY A 409 -30.59 -21.78 -13.66
N LYS A 410 -29.29 -22.13 -13.66
CA LYS A 410 -28.59 -22.72 -12.50
C LYS A 410 -27.42 -21.86 -12.04
N VAL A 411 -26.92 -22.14 -10.83
CA VAL A 411 -25.63 -21.66 -10.35
C VAL A 411 -24.59 -22.74 -10.62
N LEU A 412 -23.47 -22.37 -11.23
CA LEU A 412 -22.38 -23.32 -11.53
C LEU A 412 -21.23 -23.16 -10.52
N VAL A 413 -20.69 -24.28 -10.05
CA VAL A 413 -19.39 -24.31 -9.37
C VAL A 413 -18.30 -24.56 -10.41
N CYS A 414 -17.47 -23.55 -10.66
CA CYS A 414 -16.34 -23.61 -11.58
C CYS A 414 -15.01 -23.65 -10.80
N ARG A 415 -13.94 -24.10 -11.44
CA ARG A 415 -12.57 -24.09 -10.91
C ARG A 415 -11.68 -23.08 -11.62
N HIS A 416 -10.68 -22.58 -10.89
CA HIS A 416 -9.60 -21.76 -11.41
C HIS A 416 -8.28 -22.21 -10.78
N ALA A 417 -7.33 -22.54 -11.65
CA ALA A 417 -5.95 -22.87 -11.30
C ALA A 417 -4.99 -21.90 -12.01
N GLU A 418 -3.73 -21.89 -11.58
CA GLU A 418 -2.65 -21.04 -12.12
C GLU A 418 -2.52 -21.15 -13.65
N TYR A 419 -2.62 -22.37 -14.20
CA TYR A 419 -2.54 -22.65 -15.65
C TYR A 419 -3.86 -22.43 -16.42
N SER A 420 -4.84 -21.71 -15.85
CA SER A 420 -6.11 -21.45 -16.55
C SER A 420 -5.89 -20.50 -17.72
N SER A 421 -6.28 -20.90 -18.92
CA SER A 421 -6.23 -20.06 -20.13
C SER A 421 -7.11 -18.81 -20.03
N GLU A 422 -8.27 -18.90 -19.36
CA GLU A 422 -9.19 -17.77 -19.23
C GLU A 422 -9.08 -17.08 -17.86
N SER A 423 -9.12 -15.75 -17.90
CA SER A 423 -9.27 -14.94 -16.69
C SER A 423 -10.55 -15.27 -15.92
N LYS A 424 -10.55 -15.04 -14.60
CA LYS A 424 -11.72 -15.22 -13.73
C LYS A 424 -12.95 -14.46 -14.25
N LEU A 425 -12.75 -13.23 -14.75
CA LEU A 425 -13.82 -12.43 -15.36
C LEU A 425 -14.37 -13.11 -16.62
N GLU A 426 -13.51 -13.64 -17.48
CA GLU A 426 -13.92 -14.31 -18.71
C GLU A 426 -14.72 -15.59 -18.42
N LYS A 427 -14.32 -16.38 -17.43
CA LYS A 427 -15.12 -17.54 -16.97
C LYS A 427 -16.54 -17.13 -16.60
N SER A 428 -16.73 -15.98 -15.96
CA SER A 428 -18.10 -15.49 -15.67
C SER A 428 -18.89 -15.09 -16.92
N ARG A 429 -18.22 -14.68 -18.01
CA ARG A 429 -18.88 -14.43 -19.31
C ARG A 429 -19.30 -15.74 -19.96
N ILE A 430 -18.43 -16.74 -19.98
CA ILE A 430 -18.72 -18.08 -20.50
C ILE A 430 -19.92 -18.70 -19.76
N VAL A 431 -19.91 -18.65 -18.43
CA VAL A 431 -21.03 -19.14 -17.60
C VAL A 431 -22.33 -18.38 -17.91
N LYS A 432 -22.26 -17.06 -18.09
CA LYS A 432 -23.42 -16.25 -18.50
C LYS A 432 -23.95 -16.63 -19.89
N GLN A 433 -23.06 -16.83 -20.86
CA GLN A 433 -23.42 -17.24 -22.23
C GLN A 433 -24.03 -18.64 -22.28
N ALA A 434 -23.68 -19.51 -21.33
CA ALA A 434 -24.31 -20.82 -21.15
C ALA A 434 -25.72 -20.75 -20.54
N GLY A 435 -26.20 -19.56 -20.14
CA GLY A 435 -27.53 -19.33 -19.58
C GLY A 435 -27.63 -19.50 -18.06
N ALA A 436 -26.50 -19.70 -17.36
CA ALA A 436 -26.47 -19.78 -15.91
C ALA A 436 -26.69 -18.41 -15.26
N VAL A 437 -27.22 -18.41 -14.04
CA VAL A 437 -27.66 -17.20 -13.30
C VAL A 437 -26.69 -16.80 -12.19
N GLY A 438 -25.68 -17.63 -11.90
CA GLY A 438 -24.62 -17.32 -10.94
C GLY A 438 -23.45 -18.29 -11.05
N MET A 439 -22.34 -17.93 -10.42
CA MET A 439 -21.11 -18.72 -10.42
C MET A 439 -20.43 -18.70 -9.06
N ILE A 440 -20.09 -19.87 -8.52
CA ILE A 440 -19.14 -19.99 -7.41
C ILE A 440 -17.83 -20.45 -8.02
N LEU A 441 -16.76 -19.68 -7.84
CA LEU A 441 -15.44 -20.01 -8.38
C LEU A 441 -14.55 -20.55 -7.26
N ILE A 442 -14.14 -21.80 -7.37
CA ILE A 442 -13.11 -22.37 -6.51
C ILE A 442 -11.75 -21.94 -7.08
N ASP A 443 -11.03 -21.12 -6.34
CA ASP A 443 -9.70 -20.65 -6.73
C ASP A 443 -8.64 -21.34 -5.89
N GLU A 444 -7.82 -22.13 -6.57
CA GLU A 444 -6.80 -22.97 -5.95
C GLU A 444 -5.49 -22.20 -5.70
N ALA A 445 -5.25 -21.09 -6.41
CA ALA A 445 -3.97 -20.38 -6.41
C ALA A 445 -4.04 -19.00 -5.72
N ASN A 446 -5.12 -18.25 -5.90
CA ASN A 446 -5.18 -16.81 -5.63
C ASN A 446 -6.26 -16.43 -4.61
N GLN A 447 -6.26 -17.11 -3.47
CA GLN A 447 -7.16 -16.78 -2.34
C GLN A 447 -6.87 -15.36 -1.82
N GLY A 448 -7.91 -14.54 -1.63
CA GLY A 448 -7.79 -13.15 -1.18
C GLY A 448 -8.09 -12.10 -2.27
N VAL A 449 -8.07 -12.49 -3.55
CA VAL A 449 -8.17 -11.56 -4.69
C VAL A 449 -9.62 -11.34 -5.12
N ALA A 450 -10.19 -10.21 -4.69
CA ALA A 450 -11.53 -9.81 -5.09
C ALA A 450 -11.58 -9.47 -6.59
N THR A 451 -12.54 -10.07 -7.30
CA THR A 451 -12.64 -9.98 -8.76
C THR A 451 -14.02 -9.47 -9.18
N PRO A 452 -14.13 -8.60 -10.22
CA PRO A 452 -15.42 -8.24 -10.79
C PRO A 452 -15.97 -9.35 -11.69
N PHE A 453 -17.29 -9.50 -11.73
CA PHE A 453 -17.95 -10.53 -12.54
C PHE A 453 -19.17 -9.96 -13.27
N VAL A 454 -19.53 -10.56 -14.41
CA VAL A 454 -20.68 -10.12 -15.23
C VAL A 454 -22.02 -10.75 -14.84
N ILE A 455 -21.99 -11.63 -13.83
CA ILE A 455 -23.14 -12.28 -13.16
C ILE A 455 -22.90 -12.28 -11.63
N PRO A 456 -23.92 -12.58 -10.80
CA PRO A 456 -23.71 -12.84 -9.37
C PRO A 456 -22.65 -13.93 -9.18
N SER A 457 -21.56 -13.61 -8.50
CA SER A 457 -20.45 -14.55 -8.35
C SER A 457 -19.61 -14.26 -7.12
N ALA A 458 -19.02 -15.31 -6.57
CA ALA A 458 -18.12 -15.26 -5.42
C ALA A 458 -17.02 -16.31 -5.55
N ILE A 459 -15.82 -15.96 -5.09
CA ILE A 459 -14.64 -16.82 -5.07
C ILE A 459 -14.51 -17.47 -3.69
N VAL A 460 -14.16 -18.74 -3.66
CA VAL A 460 -13.83 -19.48 -2.43
C VAL A 460 -12.53 -20.26 -2.62
N GLY A 461 -11.77 -20.44 -1.54
CA GLY A 461 -10.58 -21.30 -1.57
C GLY A 461 -10.93 -22.80 -1.59
N THR A 462 -9.96 -23.64 -1.94
CA THR A 462 -10.10 -25.10 -2.16
C THR A 462 -10.87 -25.82 -1.05
N LYS A 463 -10.48 -25.65 0.22
CA LYS A 463 -11.15 -26.30 1.36
C LYS A 463 -12.64 -25.96 1.48
N THR A 464 -13.01 -24.72 1.14
CA THR A 464 -14.41 -24.29 1.16
C THR A 464 -15.14 -24.80 -0.09
N GLY A 465 -14.46 -24.78 -1.24
CA GLY A 465 -14.95 -25.39 -2.48
C GLY A 465 -15.30 -26.88 -2.31
N GLU A 466 -14.42 -27.67 -1.71
CA GLU A 466 -14.66 -29.09 -1.41
C GLU A 466 -15.89 -29.31 -0.52
N ARG A 467 -16.13 -28.42 0.46
CA ARG A 467 -17.35 -28.46 1.28
C ARG A 467 -18.61 -28.18 0.46
N ILE A 468 -18.53 -27.27 -0.50
CA ILE A 468 -19.64 -26.96 -1.42
C ILE A 468 -19.90 -28.15 -2.36
N LEU A 469 -18.85 -28.74 -2.92
CA LEU A 469 -18.96 -29.93 -3.77
C LEU A 469 -19.53 -31.14 -2.98
N SER A 470 -19.09 -31.33 -1.73
CA SER A 470 -19.66 -32.34 -0.83
C SER A 470 -21.15 -32.09 -0.56
N TYR A 471 -21.57 -30.82 -0.37
CA TYR A 471 -22.98 -30.46 -0.23
C TYR A 471 -23.79 -30.81 -1.49
N ILE A 472 -23.25 -30.56 -2.69
CA ILE A 472 -23.90 -30.90 -3.97
C ILE A 472 -24.11 -32.42 -4.06
N ASN A 473 -23.09 -33.22 -3.79
CA ASN A 473 -23.16 -34.68 -3.93
C ASN A 473 -24.10 -35.35 -2.92
N ASN A 474 -24.27 -34.77 -1.73
CA ASN A 474 -25.08 -35.34 -0.65
C ASN A 474 -26.49 -34.77 -0.54
N THR A 475 -26.90 -33.88 -1.46
CA THR A 475 -28.22 -33.21 -1.41
C THR A 475 -28.99 -33.48 -2.69
N ARG A 476 -30.22 -34.00 -2.58
CA ARG A 476 -31.07 -34.33 -3.74
C ARG A 476 -31.37 -33.12 -4.65
N MET A 477 -31.57 -31.95 -4.05
CA MET A 477 -31.83 -30.68 -4.75
C MET A 477 -30.96 -29.58 -4.12
N PRO A 478 -29.66 -29.52 -4.46
CA PRO A 478 -28.77 -28.52 -3.91
C PRO A 478 -29.15 -27.14 -4.44
N MET A 479 -29.27 -26.17 -3.54
CA MET A 479 -29.67 -24.80 -3.85
C MET A 479 -28.64 -23.82 -3.32
N SER A 480 -28.48 -22.68 -3.99
CA SER A 480 -27.65 -21.58 -3.50
C SER A 480 -28.19 -20.22 -3.89
N ARG A 481 -27.79 -19.21 -3.12
CA ARG A 481 -28.04 -17.80 -3.40
C ARG A 481 -26.75 -17.01 -3.14
N ILE A 482 -26.35 -16.21 -4.11
CA ILE A 482 -25.15 -15.35 -4.02
C ILE A 482 -25.59 -13.91 -3.82
N SER A 483 -25.09 -13.29 -2.76
CA SER A 483 -25.39 -11.90 -2.40
C SER A 483 -24.50 -10.90 -3.14
N ARG A 484 -24.92 -9.64 -3.21
CA ARG A 484 -24.09 -8.55 -3.75
C ARG A 484 -22.84 -8.38 -2.88
N ALA A 485 -21.71 -8.02 -3.49
CA ALA A 485 -20.48 -7.74 -2.77
C ALA A 485 -20.64 -6.55 -1.80
N LYS A 486 -19.96 -6.61 -0.66
CA LYS A 486 -19.90 -5.56 0.36
C LYS A 486 -18.47 -5.38 0.86
N THR A 487 -18.13 -4.16 1.25
CA THR A 487 -16.85 -3.85 1.91
C THR A 487 -16.94 -4.17 3.40
N VAL A 488 -15.95 -4.92 3.91
CA VAL A 488 -15.81 -5.22 5.34
C VAL A 488 -14.44 -4.75 5.80
N LEU A 489 -14.40 -4.10 6.96
CA LEU A 489 -13.19 -3.61 7.62
C LEU A 489 -12.96 -4.38 8.93
N GLY A 490 -11.73 -4.36 9.43
CA GLY A 490 -11.34 -5.07 10.66
C GLY A 490 -11.21 -6.58 10.47
N VAL A 491 -10.99 -7.06 9.25
CA VAL A 491 -10.77 -8.48 8.98
C VAL A 491 -9.45 -8.95 9.57
N GLN A 492 -9.45 -10.14 10.16
CA GLN A 492 -8.29 -10.72 10.82
C GLN A 492 -7.97 -12.14 10.31
N PRO A 493 -6.70 -12.56 10.34
CA PRO A 493 -5.52 -11.77 10.74
C PRO A 493 -5.14 -10.73 9.68
N ALA A 494 -4.56 -9.59 10.06
CA ALA A 494 -4.07 -8.58 9.11
C ALA A 494 -2.83 -7.83 9.65
N PRO A 495 -1.75 -7.69 8.85
CA PRO A 495 -1.64 -8.12 7.45
C PRO A 495 -1.34 -9.63 7.34
N ARG A 496 -1.67 -10.21 6.17
CA ARG A 496 -1.23 -11.55 5.75
C ARG A 496 -0.48 -11.42 4.43
N VAL A 497 0.58 -12.20 4.24
CA VAL A 497 1.28 -12.28 2.95
C VAL A 497 0.33 -12.91 1.93
N ALA A 498 0.13 -12.25 0.79
CA ALA A 498 -0.78 -12.71 -0.24
C ALA A 498 -0.23 -13.98 -0.93
N ALA A 499 -1.12 -14.89 -1.33
CA ALA A 499 -0.75 -16.17 -1.92
C ALA A 499 0.14 -16.01 -3.17
N PHE A 500 -0.22 -15.07 -4.05
CA PHE A 500 0.51 -14.74 -5.27
C PHE A 500 1.85 -14.05 -5.05
N SER A 501 2.14 -13.50 -3.85
CA SER A 501 3.38 -12.74 -3.68
C SER A 501 4.57 -13.68 -3.89
N SER A 502 5.39 -13.43 -4.92
CA SER A 502 6.59 -14.24 -5.18
C SER A 502 7.49 -14.33 -3.96
N LYS A 503 8.11 -15.50 -3.77
CA LYS A 503 8.79 -15.87 -2.53
C LYS A 503 10.27 -16.14 -2.78
N GLY A 504 11.09 -15.88 -1.77
CA GLY A 504 12.47 -16.33 -1.76
C GLY A 504 12.59 -17.87 -1.73
N PRO A 505 13.82 -18.41 -1.77
CA PRO A 505 15.10 -17.70 -1.74
C PRO A 505 15.40 -16.92 -3.04
N ASN A 506 16.39 -16.03 -2.97
CA ASN A 506 16.97 -15.41 -4.15
C ASN A 506 17.67 -16.49 -4.99
N ALA A 507 17.22 -16.70 -6.23
CA ALA A 507 17.72 -17.75 -7.10
C ALA A 507 19.15 -17.48 -7.64
N LEU A 508 19.55 -16.21 -7.74
CA LEU A 508 20.87 -15.82 -8.25
C LEU A 508 21.93 -15.75 -7.14
N THR A 509 21.58 -15.14 -6.00
CA THR A 509 22.50 -14.98 -4.87
C THR A 509 21.76 -15.30 -3.57
N PRO A 510 21.69 -16.59 -3.17
CA PRO A 510 20.95 -17.02 -1.98
C PRO A 510 21.42 -16.38 -0.66
N GLU A 511 22.63 -15.83 -0.61
CA GLU A 511 23.20 -15.03 0.49
C GLU A 511 22.50 -13.68 0.68
N ILE A 512 21.77 -13.19 -0.33
CA ILE A 512 20.97 -11.97 -0.27
C ILE A 512 19.49 -12.33 -0.16
N LEU A 513 18.88 -12.05 1.00
CA LEU A 513 17.47 -12.33 1.26
C LEU A 513 16.54 -11.52 0.33
N LYS A 514 15.55 -12.19 -0.26
CA LYS A 514 14.43 -11.58 -0.99
C LYS A 514 13.09 -12.24 -0.62
N PRO A 515 11.96 -11.50 -0.64
CA PRO A 515 11.86 -10.03 -0.79
C PRO A 515 12.54 -9.28 0.36
N ASP A 516 12.70 -7.96 0.23
CA ASP A 516 13.29 -7.14 1.30
C ASP A 516 12.28 -6.81 2.41
N VAL A 517 11.04 -6.50 2.01
CA VAL A 517 9.89 -6.16 2.87
C VAL A 517 8.57 -6.49 2.18
N THR A 518 7.47 -6.41 2.92
CA THR A 518 6.09 -6.44 2.37
C THR A 518 5.32 -5.16 2.68
N ALA A 519 4.34 -4.84 1.83
CA ALA A 519 3.44 -3.71 1.99
C ALA A 519 2.03 -4.05 1.46
N PRO A 520 0.99 -3.20 1.67
CA PRO A 520 -0.34 -3.45 1.13
C PRO A 520 -0.33 -3.61 -0.38
N GLY A 521 -0.68 -4.81 -0.85
CA GLY A 521 -0.76 -5.15 -2.27
C GLY A 521 -2.04 -5.90 -2.64
N LEU A 522 -2.91 -6.20 -1.67
CA LEU A 522 -4.16 -6.92 -1.90
C LEU A 522 -5.36 -5.96 -1.84
N ASN A 523 -6.17 -5.96 -2.91
CA ASN A 523 -7.40 -5.22 -3.06
C ASN A 523 -7.25 -3.71 -2.75
N ILE A 524 -6.27 -3.08 -3.40
CA ILE A 524 -5.92 -1.65 -3.26
C ILE A 524 -6.74 -0.80 -4.23
N LEU A 525 -7.43 0.19 -3.69
CA LEU A 525 -8.19 1.19 -4.45
C LEU A 525 -7.30 2.38 -4.78
N ALA A 526 -7.18 2.73 -6.06
CA ALA A 526 -6.45 3.93 -6.50
C ALA A 526 -7.03 4.51 -7.80
N ALA A 527 -6.38 5.54 -8.35
CA ALA A 527 -6.77 6.13 -9.64
C ALA A 527 -6.66 5.11 -10.79
N TRP A 528 -7.50 5.29 -11.80
CA TRP A 528 -7.55 4.41 -12.96
C TRP A 528 -7.80 5.21 -14.23
N SER A 529 -7.35 4.66 -15.36
CA SER A 529 -7.66 5.22 -16.67
C SER A 529 -9.11 4.91 -17.04
N PRO A 530 -9.96 5.92 -17.32
CA PRO A 530 -11.34 5.69 -17.74
C PRO A 530 -11.45 4.92 -19.07
N THR A 531 -10.41 4.89 -19.90
CA THR A 531 -10.44 4.19 -21.20
C THR A 531 -10.43 2.67 -21.05
N ALA A 532 -9.82 2.14 -19.98
CA ALA A 532 -9.70 0.70 -19.77
C ALA A 532 -11.01 0.04 -19.30
N ALA A 533 -11.83 0.75 -18.52
CA ALA A 533 -13.02 0.14 -17.90
C ALA A 533 -14.20 1.10 -17.65
N GLY A 534 -14.17 2.32 -18.21
CA GLY A 534 -15.18 3.36 -17.96
C GLY A 534 -15.21 3.85 -16.51
N MET A 535 -14.14 3.61 -15.73
CA MET A 535 -14.07 3.92 -14.30
C MET A 535 -12.87 4.83 -14.01
N LYS A 536 -13.08 5.81 -13.11
CA LYS A 536 -12.02 6.72 -12.66
C LYS A 536 -11.10 6.12 -11.59
N PHE A 537 -11.58 5.07 -10.93
CA PHE A 537 -10.91 4.40 -9.82
C PHE A 537 -11.09 2.90 -9.94
N ASN A 538 -10.10 2.13 -9.51
CA ASN A 538 -10.12 0.67 -9.61
C ASN A 538 -9.52 -0.01 -8.38
N ILE A 539 -9.98 -1.22 -8.09
CA ILE A 539 -9.42 -2.09 -7.06
C ILE A 539 -8.55 -3.14 -7.76
N LEU A 540 -7.27 -3.19 -7.42
CA LEU A 540 -6.32 -4.16 -7.95
C LEU A 540 -5.55 -4.87 -6.84
N SER A 541 -5.03 -6.05 -7.19
CA SER A 541 -4.16 -6.85 -6.34
C SER A 541 -2.89 -7.21 -7.12
N GLY A 542 -1.75 -7.11 -6.45
CA GLY A 542 -0.45 -7.41 -7.01
C GLY A 542 0.69 -6.82 -6.17
N THR A 543 1.88 -7.37 -6.32
CA THR A 543 3.11 -6.76 -5.78
C THR A 543 3.38 -5.40 -6.44
N SER A 544 2.83 -5.18 -7.64
CA SER A 544 2.73 -3.89 -8.31
C SER A 544 2.01 -2.80 -7.49
N MET A 545 1.07 -3.17 -6.61
CA MET A 545 0.41 -2.23 -5.70
C MET A 545 1.16 -2.08 -4.37
N ALA A 546 1.94 -3.08 -3.96
CA ALA A 546 2.79 -3.00 -2.77
C ALA A 546 4.02 -2.11 -2.98
N CYS A 547 4.67 -2.23 -4.14
CA CYS A 547 5.81 -1.40 -4.57
C CYS A 547 5.58 0.12 -4.33
N PRO A 548 4.51 0.75 -4.85
CA PRO A 548 4.27 2.19 -4.67
C PRO A 548 3.95 2.58 -3.21
N HIS A 549 3.49 1.67 -2.35
CA HIS A 549 3.41 1.97 -0.91
C HIS A 549 4.81 2.13 -0.31
N VAL A 550 5.76 1.27 -0.65
CA VAL A 550 7.14 1.42 -0.18
C VAL A 550 7.81 2.65 -0.82
N THR A 551 7.54 2.95 -2.10
CA THR A 551 7.98 4.18 -2.76
C THR A 551 7.48 5.43 -2.03
N GLY A 552 6.21 5.46 -1.62
CA GLY A 552 5.65 6.57 -0.84
C GLY A 552 6.36 6.75 0.51
N ILE A 553 6.62 5.65 1.23
CA ILE A 553 7.39 5.70 2.49
C ILE A 553 8.82 6.19 2.26
N ALA A 554 9.51 5.64 1.26
CA ALA A 554 10.87 6.04 0.91
C ALA A 554 10.96 7.52 0.54
N THR A 555 9.92 8.06 -0.09
CA THR A 555 9.78 9.49 -0.40
C THR A 555 9.70 10.34 0.87
N LEU A 556 8.92 9.91 1.87
CA LEU A 556 8.87 10.58 3.17
C LEU A 556 10.23 10.55 3.88
N VAL A 557 10.93 9.40 3.84
CA VAL A 557 12.28 9.27 4.40
C VAL A 557 13.23 10.22 3.69
N LYS A 558 13.22 10.27 2.35
CA LYS A 558 14.09 11.16 1.56
C LYS A 558 13.78 12.64 1.81
N ALA A 559 12.52 13.00 2.02
CA ALA A 559 12.12 14.37 2.35
C ALA A 559 12.65 14.83 3.72
N VAL A 560 12.70 13.91 4.70
CA VAL A 560 13.23 14.19 6.05
C VAL A 560 14.76 14.09 6.08
N HIS A 561 15.32 13.16 5.33
CA HIS A 561 16.77 12.88 5.25
C HIS A 561 17.31 13.00 3.81
N PRO A 562 17.40 14.22 3.24
CA PRO A 562 17.80 14.41 1.85
C PRO A 562 19.20 13.88 1.50
N SER A 563 20.12 13.84 2.47
CA SER A 563 21.49 13.37 2.29
C SER A 563 21.65 11.85 2.38
N TRP A 564 20.62 11.10 2.79
CA TRP A 564 20.73 9.65 2.90
C TRP A 564 20.89 9.00 1.53
N SER A 565 21.78 8.00 1.50
CA SER A 565 21.98 7.12 0.36
C SER A 565 20.74 6.24 0.11
N PRO A 566 20.60 5.65 -1.08
CA PRO A 566 19.60 4.60 -1.33
C PRO A 566 19.65 3.46 -0.29
N SER A 567 20.85 3.00 0.05
CA SER A 567 21.07 1.91 1.00
C SER A 567 20.68 2.28 2.44
N ALA A 568 20.91 3.51 2.87
CA ALA A 568 20.47 3.99 4.19
C ALA A 568 18.94 4.05 4.29
N ILE A 569 18.26 4.53 3.25
CA ILE A 569 16.78 4.54 3.19
C ILE A 569 16.24 3.11 3.19
N LYS A 570 16.82 2.22 2.38
CA LYS A 570 16.50 0.79 2.36
C LYS A 570 16.68 0.16 3.74
N SER A 571 17.81 0.42 4.39
CA SER A 571 18.10 -0.10 5.73
C SER A 571 17.09 0.39 6.75
N ALA A 572 16.69 1.66 6.73
CA ALA A 572 15.68 2.18 7.63
C ALA A 572 14.33 1.48 7.45
N ILE A 573 13.90 1.28 6.20
CA ILE A 573 12.65 0.58 5.87
C ILE A 573 12.68 -0.87 6.36
N MET A 574 13.77 -1.60 6.07
CA MET A 574 13.92 -3.00 6.44
C MET A 574 14.00 -3.19 7.96
N THR A 575 14.87 -2.44 8.63
CA THR A 575 15.17 -2.68 10.05
C THR A 575 14.08 -2.23 11.02
N THR A 576 13.14 -1.42 10.54
CA THR A 576 11.98 -0.94 11.32
C THR A 576 10.68 -1.68 11.00
N ALA A 577 10.70 -2.59 10.01
CA ALA A 577 9.56 -3.42 9.65
C ALA A 577 9.12 -4.32 10.83
N THR A 578 7.85 -4.74 10.80
CA THR A 578 7.25 -5.61 11.83
C THR A 578 6.96 -6.99 11.27
N ILE A 579 7.26 -8.03 12.05
CA ILE A 579 6.89 -9.42 11.77
C ILE A 579 5.54 -9.81 12.42
N LEU A 580 4.88 -8.83 13.04
CA LEU A 580 3.64 -8.99 13.80
C LEU A 580 2.48 -8.29 13.12
N ASP A 581 1.31 -8.88 13.25
CA ASP A 581 0.02 -8.35 12.83
C ASP A 581 -0.54 -7.31 13.83
N LYS A 582 -1.71 -6.75 13.52
CA LYS A 582 -2.38 -5.74 14.36
C LYS A 582 -2.77 -6.25 15.76
N HIS A 583 -2.83 -7.56 15.96
CA HIS A 583 -3.07 -8.20 17.26
C HIS A 583 -1.80 -8.77 17.90
N HIS A 584 -0.64 -8.31 17.44
CA HIS A 584 0.67 -8.72 17.92
C HIS A 584 0.94 -10.23 17.75
N GLN A 585 0.25 -10.89 16.81
CA GLN A 585 0.52 -12.27 16.43
C GLN A 585 1.49 -12.32 15.24
N PRO A 586 2.25 -13.41 15.06
CA PRO A 586 3.09 -13.56 13.87
C PRO A 586 2.28 -13.47 12.58
N ILE A 587 2.79 -12.71 11.60
CA ILE A 587 2.18 -12.60 10.27
C ILE A 587 2.02 -14.00 9.67
N ARG A 588 0.88 -14.21 8.98
CA ARG A 588 0.57 -15.46 8.26
C ARG A 588 0.75 -15.28 6.76
N ALA A 589 1.01 -16.39 6.06
CA ALA A 589 1.09 -16.44 4.61
C ALA A 589 -0.08 -17.27 4.05
N ASP A 590 -0.82 -16.69 3.11
CA ASP A 590 -1.84 -17.37 2.33
C ASP A 590 -1.18 -18.24 1.23
N PRO A 591 -1.86 -19.28 0.70
CA PRO A 591 -3.23 -19.71 1.03
C PRO A 591 -3.31 -20.59 2.30
N ASP A 592 -2.21 -21.21 2.74
CA ASP A 592 -2.21 -22.20 3.83
C ASP A 592 -2.43 -21.60 5.23
N LYS A 593 -2.38 -20.27 5.34
CA LYS A 593 -2.41 -19.53 6.61
C LYS A 593 -1.33 -20.00 7.59
N ARG A 594 -0.23 -20.53 7.08
CA ARG A 594 0.95 -20.90 7.88
C ARG A 594 1.61 -19.65 8.45
N ARG A 595 2.43 -19.81 9.49
CA ARG A 595 3.30 -18.73 9.95
C ARG A 595 4.22 -18.32 8.81
N ALA A 596 4.24 -17.03 8.48
CA ALA A 596 5.12 -16.49 7.46
C ALA A 596 6.56 -16.47 7.99
N ASN A 597 7.52 -16.63 7.09
CA ASN A 597 8.95 -16.57 7.37
C ASN A 597 9.62 -15.49 6.50
N ALA A 598 10.94 -15.37 6.61
CA ALA A 598 11.69 -14.31 5.93
C ALA A 598 11.67 -14.42 4.39
N PHE A 599 11.41 -15.60 3.80
CA PHE A 599 11.21 -15.71 2.36
C PHE A 599 9.83 -15.25 1.88
N ASP A 600 8.87 -15.11 2.80
CA ASP A 600 7.55 -14.55 2.49
C ASP A 600 7.54 -13.02 2.60
N TYR A 601 8.13 -12.47 3.67
CA TYR A 601 8.02 -11.05 4.00
C TYR A 601 9.34 -10.28 4.08
N GLY A 602 10.49 -10.92 3.86
CA GLY A 602 11.80 -10.31 4.06
C GLY A 602 12.05 -9.94 5.52
N SER A 603 12.20 -8.64 5.77
CA SER A 603 12.33 -8.08 7.13
C SER A 603 11.00 -7.89 7.85
N GLY A 604 9.87 -7.99 7.12
CA GLY A 604 8.53 -7.88 7.66
C GLY A 604 7.63 -6.94 6.86
N PHE A 605 6.48 -6.60 7.44
CA PHE A 605 5.57 -5.58 6.92
C PHE A 605 6.07 -4.19 7.29
N VAL A 606 6.09 -3.26 6.33
CA VAL A 606 6.63 -1.91 6.52
C VAL A 606 5.92 -1.13 7.63
N ASN A 607 6.70 -0.33 8.38
CA ASN A 607 6.18 0.48 9.48
C ASN A 607 6.57 1.98 9.33
N PRO A 608 5.70 2.80 8.74
CA PRO A 608 5.96 4.22 8.53
C PRO A 608 6.18 5.03 9.81
N THR A 609 5.66 4.57 10.96
CA THR A 609 5.77 5.33 12.23
C THR A 609 7.17 5.29 12.84
N ARG A 610 8.01 4.32 12.41
CA ARG A 610 9.35 4.10 12.97
C ARG A 610 10.47 4.38 11.97
N VAL A 611 10.16 4.40 10.68
CA VAL A 611 11.15 4.47 9.59
C VAL A 611 11.94 5.78 9.54
N LEU A 612 11.38 6.89 10.04
CA LEU A 612 12.04 8.20 10.01
C LEU A 612 13.15 8.36 11.05
N ASP A 613 13.17 7.52 12.08
CA ASP A 613 14.24 7.47 13.08
C ASP A 613 14.54 6.01 13.45
N PRO A 614 15.25 5.29 12.56
CA PRO A 614 15.59 3.90 12.79
C PRO A 614 16.65 3.75 13.89
N GLY A 615 17.34 4.82 14.29
CA GLY A 615 18.47 4.79 15.21
C GLY A 615 19.78 4.37 14.54
N LEU A 616 19.83 3.20 13.91
CA LEU A 616 21.00 2.71 13.16
C LEU A 616 20.63 2.37 11.72
N VAL A 617 21.58 2.52 10.80
CA VAL A 617 21.45 2.07 9.41
C VAL A 617 22.69 1.28 8.95
N TYR A 618 22.44 0.30 8.08
CA TYR A 618 23.43 -0.47 7.32
C TYR A 618 23.60 0.23 5.98
N ASP A 619 24.57 1.13 5.90
CA ASP A 619 24.84 1.89 4.68
C ASP A 619 25.78 1.11 3.75
N SER A 620 25.59 1.28 2.45
CA SER A 620 26.41 0.70 1.38
C SER A 620 26.43 1.66 0.19
N HIS A 621 27.56 1.75 -0.49
CA HIS A 621 27.79 2.64 -1.62
C HIS A 621 28.16 1.86 -2.88
N ALA A 622 28.30 2.59 -3.99
CA ALA A 622 28.66 2.04 -5.30
C ALA A 622 29.81 1.01 -5.26
N ASN A 623 30.89 1.33 -4.54
CA ASN A 623 32.08 0.48 -4.46
C ASN A 623 31.82 -0.82 -3.68
N ASP A 624 30.88 -0.83 -2.74
CA ASP A 624 30.49 -2.05 -2.02
C ASP A 624 29.73 -3.00 -2.97
N PHE A 625 28.93 -2.46 -3.89
CA PHE A 625 28.27 -3.27 -4.93
C PHE A 625 29.27 -3.81 -5.97
N VAL A 626 30.31 -3.05 -6.30
CA VAL A 626 31.42 -3.56 -7.14
C VAL A 626 32.15 -4.70 -6.44
N ALA A 627 32.51 -4.53 -5.15
CA ALA A 627 33.14 -5.60 -4.37
C ALA A 627 32.26 -6.85 -4.23
N PHE A 628 30.94 -6.66 -4.14
CA PHE A 628 29.95 -7.74 -4.19
C PHE A 628 29.94 -8.45 -5.55
N LEU A 629 29.89 -7.73 -6.67
CA LEU A 629 29.95 -8.33 -8.00
C LEU A 629 31.27 -9.09 -8.21
N CYS A 630 32.40 -8.54 -7.77
CA CYS A 630 33.69 -9.26 -7.79
C CYS A 630 33.62 -10.59 -7.01
N SER A 631 32.93 -10.63 -5.87
CA SER A 631 32.77 -11.86 -5.08
C SER A 631 31.92 -12.94 -5.76
N LEU A 632 31.15 -12.56 -6.78
CA LEU A 632 30.37 -13.47 -7.62
C LEU A 632 31.15 -13.94 -8.88
N GLY A 633 32.37 -13.43 -9.10
CA GLY A 633 33.21 -13.79 -10.23
C GLY A 633 33.07 -12.90 -11.47
N TYR A 634 32.40 -11.74 -11.36
CA TYR A 634 32.39 -10.76 -12.46
C TYR A 634 33.81 -10.22 -12.69
N ASP A 635 34.24 -10.20 -13.95
CA ASP A 635 35.59 -9.80 -14.32
C ASP A 635 35.79 -8.27 -14.29
N GLU A 636 37.02 -7.83 -14.02
CA GLU A 636 37.35 -6.41 -13.91
C GLU A 636 37.11 -5.63 -15.20
N ARG A 637 37.29 -6.26 -16.38
CA ARG A 637 37.11 -5.56 -17.66
C ARG A 637 35.63 -5.19 -17.83
N SER A 638 34.72 -6.12 -17.57
CA SER A 638 33.28 -5.86 -17.58
C SER A 638 32.89 -4.82 -16.53
N LEU A 639 33.42 -4.91 -15.32
CA LEU A 639 33.13 -3.94 -14.26
C LEU A 639 33.60 -2.53 -14.63
N ARG A 640 34.82 -2.35 -15.16
CA ARG A 640 35.32 -1.03 -15.62
C ARG A 640 34.47 -0.44 -16.74
N LEU A 641 33.92 -1.27 -17.63
CA LEU A 641 33.01 -0.81 -18.68
C LEU A 641 31.69 -0.30 -18.10
N VAL A 642 31.13 -1.01 -17.13
CA VAL A 642 29.86 -0.65 -16.45
C VAL A 642 30.06 0.55 -15.52
N THR A 643 31.17 0.61 -14.79
CA THR A 643 31.42 1.69 -13.83
C THR A 643 31.98 2.95 -14.48
N ARG A 644 32.66 2.83 -15.63
CA ARG A 644 33.42 3.90 -16.31
C ARG A 644 34.46 4.55 -15.39
N ASP A 645 35.00 3.79 -14.45
CA ASP A 645 36.09 4.18 -13.56
C ASP A 645 37.14 3.04 -13.48
N ASN A 646 38.24 3.26 -12.75
CA ASN A 646 39.28 2.27 -12.53
C ASN A 646 38.90 1.25 -11.44
N SER A 647 37.65 0.79 -11.41
CA SER A 647 37.21 -0.26 -10.49
C SER A 647 38.06 -1.53 -10.68
N THR A 648 38.50 -2.10 -9.56
CA THR A 648 39.27 -3.35 -9.50
C THR A 648 38.64 -4.29 -8.48
N CYS A 649 38.98 -5.57 -8.58
CA CYS A 649 38.53 -6.60 -7.65
C CYS A 649 39.53 -6.85 -6.51
N GLU A 650 40.51 -5.96 -6.30
CA GLU A 650 41.48 -6.05 -5.19
C GLU A 650 40.81 -6.03 -3.81
N ARG A 651 39.65 -5.39 -3.70
CA ARG A 651 38.84 -5.31 -2.47
C ARG A 651 37.60 -6.20 -2.52
N ALA A 652 37.60 -7.23 -3.37
CA ALA A 652 36.50 -8.18 -3.47
C ALA A 652 36.18 -8.78 -2.10
N PHE A 653 34.88 -8.95 -1.83
CA PHE A 653 34.46 -9.70 -0.65
C PHE A 653 34.82 -11.18 -0.80
N LYS A 654 35.09 -11.85 0.33
CA LYS A 654 35.34 -13.29 0.31
C LYS A 654 34.08 -14.08 -0.07
N THR A 655 32.93 -13.57 0.36
CA THR A 655 31.63 -14.14 0.04
C THR A 655 30.62 -13.02 -0.21
N PRO A 656 29.58 -13.23 -1.03
CA PRO A 656 28.53 -12.25 -1.25
C PRO A 656 27.83 -11.80 0.05
N SER A 657 27.82 -12.67 1.07
CA SER A 657 27.30 -12.39 2.42
C SER A 657 27.96 -11.22 3.14
N GLU A 658 29.18 -10.82 2.76
CA GLU A 658 29.90 -9.71 3.41
C GLU A 658 29.37 -8.32 3.01
N LEU A 659 28.56 -8.22 1.95
CA LEU A 659 27.86 -6.98 1.61
C LEU A 659 27.13 -6.46 2.85
N ASN A 660 27.26 -5.16 3.16
CA ASN A 660 26.70 -4.55 4.36
C ASN A 660 25.18 -4.37 4.27
N TYR A 661 24.48 -5.49 4.30
CA TYR A 661 23.05 -5.62 4.05
C TYR A 661 22.29 -5.80 5.37
N PRO A 662 21.08 -5.21 5.52
CA PRO A 662 20.29 -5.26 6.77
C PRO A 662 19.63 -6.62 7.05
N SER A 663 20.05 -7.68 6.38
CA SER A 663 19.72 -9.09 6.66
C SER A 663 20.96 -9.97 6.49
N ILE A 664 20.90 -11.18 7.03
CA ILE A 664 21.97 -12.18 6.88
C ILE A 664 21.35 -13.50 6.46
N ALA A 665 21.70 -13.98 5.26
CA ALA A 665 21.37 -15.31 4.79
C ALA A 665 22.64 -16.15 4.63
N VAL A 666 22.61 -17.39 5.12
CA VAL A 666 23.71 -18.36 5.03
C VAL A 666 23.13 -19.64 4.40
N PRO A 667 23.15 -19.76 3.06
CA PRO A 667 22.47 -20.84 2.34
C PRO A 667 23.15 -22.21 2.46
N ASN A 668 24.41 -22.23 2.87
CA ASN A 668 25.18 -23.44 3.11
C ASN A 668 26.09 -23.26 4.33
N LEU A 669 25.60 -23.64 5.52
CA LEU A 669 26.38 -23.63 6.76
C LEU A 669 26.93 -25.04 7.05
N GLU A 670 28.25 -25.22 6.91
CA GLU A 670 28.90 -26.51 7.17
C GLU A 670 29.14 -26.77 8.66
N ASP A 671 29.98 -25.96 9.32
CA ASP A 671 30.22 -26.03 10.77
C ASP A 671 30.09 -24.63 11.39
N THR A 672 30.97 -23.71 11.00
CA THR A 672 30.94 -22.32 11.44
C THR A 672 31.02 -21.35 10.28
N PHE A 673 30.35 -20.21 10.42
CA PHE A 673 30.41 -19.11 9.46
C PHE A 673 30.33 -17.79 10.20
N SER A 674 31.12 -16.79 9.82
CA SER A 674 31.09 -15.47 10.42
C SER A 674 30.85 -14.42 9.37
N VAL A 675 29.92 -13.51 9.66
CA VAL A 675 29.56 -12.40 8.79
C VAL A 675 29.80 -11.11 9.53
N THR A 676 30.41 -10.14 8.86
CA THR A 676 30.65 -8.82 9.44
C THR A 676 29.70 -7.78 8.89
N ARG A 677 29.25 -6.87 9.75
CA ARG A 677 28.39 -5.73 9.42
C ARG A 677 28.95 -4.44 10.02
N VAL A 678 28.61 -3.34 9.39
CA VAL A 678 28.92 -1.99 9.87
C VAL A 678 27.61 -1.22 9.99
N VAL A 679 27.35 -0.68 11.17
CA VAL A 679 26.18 0.16 11.43
C VAL A 679 26.60 1.59 11.69
N THR A 680 25.85 2.53 11.13
CA THR A 680 26.03 3.97 11.32
C THR A 680 24.93 4.49 12.25
N ASN A 681 25.29 5.25 13.28
CA ASN A 681 24.32 5.91 14.14
C ASN A 681 23.70 7.12 13.43
N VAL A 682 22.39 7.07 13.19
CA VAL A 682 21.61 8.17 12.62
C VAL A 682 20.59 8.74 13.61
N GLY A 683 20.49 8.13 14.80
CA GLY A 683 19.68 8.60 15.90
C GLY A 683 20.43 9.57 16.80
N LYS A 684 20.10 9.55 18.10
CA LYS A 684 20.70 10.45 19.10
C LYS A 684 22.19 10.12 19.33
N ALA A 685 22.99 11.16 19.57
CA ALA A 685 24.35 10.99 20.07
C ALA A 685 24.35 10.35 21.48
N ARG A 686 25.49 9.77 21.88
CA ARG A 686 25.65 9.09 23.18
C ARG A 686 24.62 7.98 23.41
N SER A 687 24.50 7.09 22.44
CA SER A 687 23.54 5.98 22.44
C SER A 687 24.22 4.63 22.57
N VAL A 688 23.67 3.74 23.39
CA VAL A 688 24.18 2.38 23.58
C VAL A 688 23.14 1.37 23.11
N TYR A 689 23.53 0.49 22.19
CA TYR A 689 22.70 -0.60 21.70
C TYR A 689 23.22 -1.94 22.21
N ARG A 690 22.31 -2.83 22.62
CA ARG A 690 22.63 -4.21 23.02
C ARG A 690 22.01 -5.19 22.04
N SER A 691 22.74 -6.24 21.68
CA SER A 691 22.22 -7.28 20.79
C SER A 691 21.28 -8.23 21.54
N VAL A 692 20.21 -8.62 20.87
CA VAL A 692 19.29 -9.69 21.27
C VAL A 692 19.13 -10.59 20.05
N VAL A 693 19.28 -11.90 20.23
CA VAL A 693 19.28 -12.85 19.13
C VAL A 693 18.21 -13.90 19.37
N LEU A 694 17.38 -14.13 18.37
CA LEU A 694 16.60 -15.35 18.23
C LEU A 694 17.33 -16.22 17.20
N SER A 695 18.01 -17.25 17.68
CA SER A 695 18.80 -18.13 16.81
C SER A 695 17.89 -18.98 15.91
N PRO A 696 18.24 -19.16 14.63
CA PRO A 696 17.59 -20.15 13.77
C PRO A 696 17.65 -21.55 14.38
N ALA A 697 16.58 -22.34 14.21
CA ALA A 697 16.53 -23.71 14.70
C ALA A 697 17.75 -24.53 14.21
N GLY A 698 18.43 -25.23 15.12
CA GLY A 698 19.63 -26.03 14.83
C GLY A 698 20.93 -25.24 14.76
N VAL A 699 20.91 -23.92 14.95
CA VAL A 699 22.10 -23.05 14.83
C VAL A 699 22.26 -22.21 16.09
N ASN A 700 23.48 -22.11 16.62
CA ASN A 700 23.81 -21.15 17.66
C ASN A 700 24.38 -19.87 17.02
N VAL A 701 23.88 -18.71 17.43
CA VAL A 701 24.27 -17.41 16.88
C VAL A 701 24.81 -16.51 17.97
N THR A 702 26.03 -16.01 17.78
CA THR A 702 26.70 -15.09 18.71
C THR A 702 27.10 -13.79 18.00
N VAL A 703 27.14 -12.67 18.73
CA VAL A 703 27.42 -11.34 18.18
C VAL A 703 28.56 -10.69 18.96
N VAL A 704 29.57 -10.20 18.25
CA VAL A 704 30.79 -9.63 18.85
C VAL A 704 31.13 -8.27 18.20
N PRO A 705 31.23 -7.18 18.97
CA PRO A 705 30.81 -7.06 20.37
C PRO A 705 29.28 -7.15 20.49
N ASN A 706 28.75 -7.58 21.64
CA ASN A 706 27.31 -7.62 21.92
C ASN A 706 26.72 -6.27 22.40
N ARG A 707 27.57 -5.25 22.50
CA ARG A 707 27.23 -3.88 22.90
C ARG A 707 27.94 -2.90 21.97
N LEU A 708 27.18 -1.98 21.38
CA LEU A 708 27.69 -0.90 20.53
C LEU A 708 27.46 0.43 21.23
N GLU A 709 28.51 1.23 21.39
CA GLU A 709 28.45 2.52 22.07
C GLU A 709 28.86 3.62 21.11
N PHE A 710 27.90 4.48 20.77
CA PHE A 710 28.10 5.59 19.86
C PHE A 710 28.18 6.90 20.63
N THR A 711 29.24 7.67 20.44
CA THR A 711 29.47 8.97 21.05
C THR A 711 28.89 10.12 20.22
N SER A 712 28.80 9.97 18.89
CA SER A 712 28.29 10.99 17.96
C SER A 712 27.33 10.41 16.91
N VAL A 713 26.59 11.31 16.24
CA VAL A 713 25.80 10.99 15.04
C VAL A 713 26.75 10.83 13.85
N GLY A 714 26.50 9.85 12.99
CA GLY A 714 27.36 9.50 11.85
C GLY A 714 28.51 8.55 12.20
N GLN A 715 28.74 8.25 13.48
CA GLN A 715 29.77 7.29 13.88
C GLN A 715 29.41 5.88 13.38
N LYS A 716 30.40 5.19 12.82
CA LYS A 716 30.29 3.82 12.31
C LYS A 716 30.95 2.84 13.27
N ILE A 717 30.28 1.72 13.56
CA ILE A 717 30.84 0.64 14.37
C ILE A 717 30.65 -0.69 13.64
N LYS A 718 31.73 -1.48 13.62
CA LYS A 718 31.79 -2.82 13.03
C LYS A 718 31.47 -3.88 14.09
N PHE A 719 30.72 -4.91 13.70
CA PHE A 719 30.46 -6.08 14.54
C PHE A 719 30.35 -7.34 13.68
N SER A 720 30.62 -8.50 14.28
CA SER A 720 30.55 -9.81 13.63
C SER A 720 29.42 -10.64 14.22
N VAL A 721 28.76 -11.42 13.36
CA VAL A 721 27.73 -12.40 13.70
C VAL A 721 28.27 -13.77 13.34
N ASN A 722 28.45 -14.62 14.34
CA ASN A 722 28.99 -15.97 14.16
C ASN A 722 27.86 -16.99 14.26
N PHE A 723 27.77 -17.86 13.27
CA PHE A 723 26.86 -18.99 13.18
C PHE A 723 27.64 -20.27 13.44
N LYS A 724 27.11 -21.14 14.30
CA LYS A 724 27.68 -22.46 14.57
C LYS A 724 26.58 -23.51 14.53
N VAL A 725 26.80 -24.60 13.80
CA VAL A 725 25.85 -25.73 13.79
C VAL A 725 25.76 -26.31 15.21
N ALA A 726 24.54 -26.39 15.73
CA ALA A 726 24.24 -26.97 17.04
C ALA A 726 23.52 -28.31 16.91
N ALA A 727 22.69 -28.46 15.88
CA ALA A 727 22.00 -29.70 15.54
C ALA A 727 21.64 -29.71 14.05
N PRO A 728 21.45 -30.89 13.43
CA PRO A 728 20.94 -30.97 12.07
C PRO A 728 19.57 -30.28 11.95
N SER A 729 19.37 -29.49 10.90
CA SER A 729 18.09 -28.83 10.58
C SER A 729 17.59 -29.26 9.22
N LYS A 730 16.27 -29.50 9.08
CA LYS A 730 15.66 -29.74 7.77
C LYS A 730 15.38 -28.41 7.06
N GLY A 731 15.99 -28.21 5.89
CA GLY A 731 15.78 -27.02 5.07
C GLY A 731 16.29 -25.74 5.72
N TYR A 732 15.70 -24.61 5.33
CA TYR A 732 16.04 -23.29 5.90
C TYR A 732 15.39 -23.09 7.27
N ALA A 733 16.19 -22.60 8.21
CA ALA A 733 15.78 -22.13 9.52
C ALA A 733 15.84 -20.60 9.58
N PHE A 734 14.98 -20.02 10.42
CA PHE A 734 14.76 -18.57 10.47
C PHE A 734 14.92 -18.03 11.90
N GLY A 735 15.51 -16.84 12.02
CA GLY A 735 15.75 -16.14 13.27
C GLY A 735 15.85 -14.62 13.06
N PHE A 736 16.30 -13.89 14.07
CA PHE A 736 16.58 -12.46 13.96
C PHE A 736 17.68 -12.00 14.90
N LEU A 737 18.39 -10.95 14.49
CA LEU A 737 19.24 -10.11 15.31
C LEU A 737 18.53 -8.79 15.57
N LEU A 738 18.45 -8.36 16.82
CA LEU A 738 17.88 -7.10 17.23
C LEU A 738 18.91 -6.27 18.01
N TRP A 739 19.19 -5.05 17.55
CA TRP A 739 19.87 -4.03 18.36
C TRP A 739 18.84 -3.19 19.10
N LYS A 740 18.90 -3.20 20.43
CA LYS A 740 17.94 -2.50 21.30
C LYS A 740 18.60 -1.36 22.07
N ASN A 741 17.97 -0.19 22.01
CA ASN A 741 18.27 0.98 22.85
C ASN A 741 16.95 1.62 23.31
N GLY A 742 16.50 1.31 24.53
CA GLY A 742 15.20 1.75 25.04
C GLY A 742 14.04 1.30 24.14
N LYS A 743 13.38 2.26 23.47
CA LYS A 743 12.30 2.01 22.49
C LYS A 743 12.81 1.78 21.06
N SER A 744 14.04 2.20 20.74
CA SER A 744 14.64 1.99 19.42
C SER A 744 15.04 0.53 19.25
N GLN A 745 14.65 -0.04 18.10
CA GLN A 745 14.84 -1.44 17.77
C GLN A 745 15.24 -1.55 16.30
N VAL A 746 16.42 -2.11 16.03
CA VAL A 746 16.95 -2.31 14.67
C VAL A 746 17.04 -3.80 14.45
N THR A 747 16.13 -4.34 13.64
CA THR A 747 15.96 -5.79 13.46
C THR A 747 16.52 -6.23 12.11
N SER A 748 17.32 -7.29 12.10
CA SER A 748 17.82 -7.96 10.90
C SER A 748 17.39 -9.42 10.89
N PRO A 749 16.70 -9.91 9.85
CA PRO A 749 16.35 -11.33 9.76
C PRO A 749 17.62 -12.17 9.52
N LEU A 750 17.61 -13.36 10.12
CA LEU A 750 18.64 -14.39 9.97
C LEU A 750 18.01 -15.59 9.25
N VAL A 751 18.61 -16.04 8.16
CA VAL A 751 18.13 -17.19 7.38
C VAL A 751 19.31 -18.14 7.17
N VAL A 752 19.18 -19.39 7.60
CA VAL A 752 20.32 -20.33 7.57
C VAL A 752 19.86 -21.70 7.12
N ARG A 753 20.62 -22.36 6.26
CA ARG A 753 20.44 -23.78 5.95
C ARG A 753 21.73 -24.52 6.29
N VAL A 754 21.64 -25.48 7.19
CA VAL A 754 22.75 -26.38 7.53
C VAL A 754 23.03 -27.28 6.33
N ALA A 755 24.31 -27.42 5.96
CA ALA A 755 24.74 -28.29 4.87
C ALA A 755 24.30 -29.74 5.16
N PRO A 756 23.83 -30.50 4.15
CA PRO A 756 23.67 -31.93 4.33
C PRO A 756 25.02 -32.54 4.75
N PRO A 757 25.05 -33.58 5.61
CA PRO A 757 26.28 -34.32 5.85
C PRO A 757 26.83 -34.75 4.49
N SER A 758 28.10 -34.48 4.22
CA SER A 758 28.77 -35.06 3.06
C SER A 758 28.65 -36.58 3.19
N LEU A 759 27.80 -37.19 2.36
CA LEU A 759 27.92 -38.61 2.09
C LEU A 759 29.28 -38.74 1.42
N GLY A 760 30.27 -39.14 2.21
CA GLY A 760 31.57 -39.52 1.68
C GLY A 760 31.32 -40.47 0.52
N LEU A 761 31.79 -40.08 -0.66
CA LEU A 761 32.05 -41.00 -1.75
C LEU A 761 33.02 -42.06 -1.21
N VAL A 762 32.47 -43.13 -0.65
CA VAL A 762 33.19 -44.39 -0.53
C VAL A 762 33.20 -44.94 -1.95
N LEU A 763 34.26 -44.61 -2.69
CA LEU A 763 34.66 -45.33 -3.89
C LEU A 763 35.19 -46.72 -3.52
#